data_AF-A0A4Q0XY45-F1
#
_entry.id   AF-A0A4Q0XY45-F1
#
_cell.length_a   1.000
_cell.length_b   1.000
_cell.length_c   1.000
_cell.angle_alpha   90.00
_cell.angle_beta   90.00
_cell.angle_gamma   90.00
#
_symmetry.space_group_name_H-M   'P 1'
#
loop_
_entity.id
_entity.type
_entity.pdbx_description
1 polymer ?
#
loop_
_entity_poly.entity_id
_entity_poly.type
_entity_poly.pdbx_seq_one_letter_code
_entity_poly.pdbx_strand_id
1 'polypeptide(L)'
;MSFWFKSFFLVIVLNLNLFCQTIDLTKEEKQWLKDNPHIKFPVPKNQPPLSMLDKNGKLIGIFPDIFSYLSQEIGQKIELSPVKITDYHKKAKSKGFYGHCAIFNIKQNQKEYLYTKPYMSTPFVIYTKREKKAQIKDVQDLKNKKIVILKEQRAIKEYLEKIENTQIIVVNSPLKQMEKVISNEADAMVGYITYQYLINKYLIADLTIAFISKMDYKIYMGINPQDKPLKSILDKAINNLTEEKINLIASKWNILPNVKEKNQLVLNKDEKKWLKNHKTIKLASSRAFFPFEDINDKNIYEGISADYIKLIEKRLGITFIQSPNKPWNKILKMAEDKKLDLLTAVVPTKKTKESFYFTKPYISHPMMIITSNKTAFIDGMKGLKNKTIAIEKNYFSYELIKARFPYLNLKVYDNSLLALKAVSMEKVDAYIGNIARVDYLSQKNGITNLKISGETPFRLNLAFGVNKDLKEFIPILQKALDSITQEEENKIYKKWISIKQETIIDYSLFWKSIFISVLILLIVLYWNQKLKKEIIRRKKIEKELEELNKTLEQKVENQVYKNKAQQAIMFHQSRLAQMGEMISMIAHQWRQPLNNVSTMIQTVVLKYKKDKLNNEVMEKFNTDVLKQIKYMSQTIDDFKDFFQPRRKKEEFELCDIIKKSVSLIKPIKNINVNLEIDCKNTTYVYGYKNELGQAVLNILNNSKDAFEQCSKKDKWIKITTQKTKNQFFLNIEDNAGGIKKEIFDKVFDPYFSTKLNKNGTGLGLYMTKVIIEDYIKGTIKLENTKEGLLTSITINFDSTEV
;
A
#
# COMPACT_ATOMS: atom_id res chain seq x y z
N MET A 1 42.89 -33.85 32.17
CA MET A 1 41.70 -34.28 31.38
C MET A 1 41.30 -33.20 30.36
N SER A 2 42.24 -32.78 29.49
CA SER A 2 42.03 -31.69 28.50
C SER A 2 42.71 -31.97 27.16
N PHE A 3 43.58 -33.00 27.09
CA PHE A 3 44.29 -33.39 25.87
C PHE A 3 43.54 -34.44 25.02
N TRP A 4 42.71 -35.29 25.63
CA TRP A 4 41.94 -36.31 24.92
C TRP A 4 40.68 -35.78 24.21
N PHE A 5 40.13 -34.64 24.64
CA PHE A 5 38.93 -34.07 24.03
C PHE A 5 39.21 -33.30 22.71
N LYS A 6 40.44 -32.80 22.52
CA LYS A 6 40.83 -32.12 21.26
C LYS A 6 41.16 -33.11 20.14
N SER A 7 41.69 -34.29 20.46
CA SER A 7 41.97 -35.32 19.44
C SER A 7 40.68 -35.99 18.90
N PHE A 8 39.63 -36.09 19.71
CA PHE A 8 38.36 -36.70 19.26
C PHE A 8 37.54 -35.77 18.35
N PHE A 9 37.66 -34.45 18.52
CA PHE A 9 37.03 -33.46 17.64
C PHE A 9 37.75 -33.34 16.29
N LEU A 10 39.07 -33.58 16.26
CA LEU A 10 39.84 -33.60 15.01
C LEU A 10 39.46 -34.78 14.11
N VAL A 11 39.06 -35.92 14.68
CA VAL A 11 38.65 -37.12 13.93
C VAL A 11 37.18 -37.05 13.45
N ILE A 12 36.33 -36.25 14.11
CA ILE A 12 34.92 -36.08 13.69
C ILE A 12 34.74 -34.92 12.70
N VAL A 13 35.67 -33.94 12.66
CA VAL A 13 35.68 -32.88 11.64
C VAL A 13 36.37 -33.32 10.33
N LEU A 14 37.03 -34.48 10.31
CA LEU A 14 37.64 -35.08 9.11
C LEU A 14 36.70 -36.00 8.29
N ASN A 15 35.41 -36.10 8.63
CA ASN A 15 34.40 -36.74 7.78
C ASN A 15 33.62 -35.71 6.93
N LEU A 16 34.35 -34.75 6.33
CA LEU A 16 33.82 -33.87 5.30
C LEU A 16 34.22 -34.41 3.93
N ASN A 17 33.24 -34.97 3.21
CA ASN A 17 33.24 -35.17 1.76
C ASN A 17 34.46 -35.92 1.16
N LEU A 18 34.65 -37.19 1.52
CA LEU A 18 35.34 -38.10 0.59
C LEU A 18 34.31 -38.58 -0.45
N PHE A 19 34.07 -37.76 -1.47
CA PHE A 19 33.55 -38.29 -2.73
C PHE A 19 34.69 -39.14 -3.31
N CYS A 20 34.55 -40.46 -3.31
CA CYS A 20 35.52 -41.31 -3.97
C CYS A 20 35.35 -41.11 -5.48
N GLN A 21 36.37 -40.52 -6.13
CA GLN A 21 36.36 -40.31 -7.58
C GLN A 21 36.41 -41.67 -8.28
N THR A 22 35.37 -41.99 -9.05
CA THR A 22 35.22 -43.30 -9.72
C THR A 22 35.60 -43.27 -11.21
N ILE A 23 35.92 -42.08 -11.74
CA ILE A 23 36.28 -41.87 -13.14
C ILE A 23 37.77 -41.57 -13.32
N ASP A 24 38.36 -42.13 -14.37
CA ASP A 24 39.76 -41.89 -14.73
C ASP A 24 39.96 -40.52 -15.37
N LEU A 25 40.57 -39.60 -14.62
CA LEU A 25 40.89 -38.25 -15.06
C LEU A 25 42.36 -38.09 -15.43
N THR A 26 42.63 -37.31 -16.49
CA THR A 26 43.98 -36.92 -16.91
C THR A 26 44.62 -35.98 -15.89
N LYS A 27 45.94 -35.76 -15.99
CA LYS A 27 46.65 -34.80 -15.13
C LYS A 27 46.07 -33.38 -15.26
N GLU A 28 45.75 -32.96 -16.47
CA GLU A 28 45.13 -31.65 -16.77
C GLU A 28 43.75 -31.51 -16.13
N GLU A 29 42.90 -32.53 -16.24
CA GLU A 29 41.55 -32.54 -15.64
C GLU A 29 41.60 -32.51 -14.11
N LYS A 30 42.51 -33.28 -13.50
CA LYS A 30 42.73 -33.26 -12.04
C LYS A 30 43.21 -31.89 -11.56
N GLN A 31 44.09 -31.24 -12.30
CA GLN A 31 44.56 -29.90 -11.97
C GLN A 31 43.42 -28.87 -12.11
N TRP A 32 42.63 -28.94 -13.19
CA TRP A 32 41.49 -28.06 -13.39
C TRP A 32 40.47 -28.15 -12.24
N LEU A 33 40.17 -29.36 -11.75
CA LEU A 33 39.29 -29.55 -10.59
C LEU A 33 39.84 -28.91 -9.31
N LYS A 34 41.15 -29.03 -9.06
CA LYS A 34 41.81 -28.38 -7.92
C LYS A 34 41.73 -26.86 -8.00
N ASP A 35 41.94 -26.31 -9.20
CA ASP A 35 41.92 -24.86 -9.43
C ASP A 35 40.49 -24.29 -9.39
N ASN A 36 39.47 -25.12 -9.61
CA ASN A 36 38.06 -24.73 -9.68
C ASN A 36 37.20 -25.49 -8.66
N PRO A 37 37.36 -25.25 -7.34
CA PRO A 37 36.70 -26.02 -6.27
C PRO A 37 35.16 -25.88 -6.25
N HIS A 38 34.61 -24.84 -6.88
CA HIS A 38 33.18 -24.52 -6.87
C HIS A 38 32.59 -24.55 -8.28
N ILE A 39 32.19 -25.74 -8.75
CA ILE A 39 31.53 -25.91 -10.05
C ILE A 39 30.05 -25.57 -9.89
N LYS A 40 29.57 -24.54 -10.60
CA LYS A 40 28.21 -24.03 -10.45
C LYS A 40 27.48 -23.89 -11.79
N PHE A 41 26.24 -24.36 -11.84
CA PHE A 41 25.32 -24.17 -12.96
C PHE A 41 23.99 -23.55 -12.50
N PRO A 42 23.36 -22.66 -13.29
CA PRO A 42 22.00 -22.23 -12.98
C PRO A 42 21.02 -23.38 -13.28
N VAL A 43 19.89 -23.42 -12.59
CA VAL A 43 18.80 -24.37 -12.87
C VAL A 43 17.44 -23.69 -12.70
N PRO A 44 16.46 -23.92 -13.59
CA PRO A 44 15.12 -23.37 -13.42
C PRO A 44 14.45 -23.88 -12.14
N LYS A 45 13.99 -22.99 -11.26
CA LYS A 45 13.47 -23.38 -9.94
C LYS A 45 12.00 -23.82 -9.90
N ASN A 46 11.29 -23.76 -11.01
CA ASN A 46 9.84 -24.01 -11.12
C ASN A 46 9.49 -24.99 -12.26
N GLN A 47 10.28 -26.04 -12.46
CA GLN A 47 10.04 -27.07 -13.47
C GLN A 47 9.85 -28.44 -12.82
N PRO A 48 8.78 -28.65 -12.04
CA PRO A 48 8.54 -29.94 -11.41
C PRO A 48 8.26 -31.03 -12.45
N PRO A 49 8.80 -32.25 -12.29
CA PRO A 49 9.73 -32.75 -11.27
C PRO A 49 11.22 -32.66 -11.66
N LEU A 50 11.57 -32.01 -12.77
CA LEU A 50 12.97 -31.82 -13.18
C LEU A 50 13.76 -31.02 -12.14
N SER A 51 13.20 -29.91 -11.67
CA SER A 51 13.77 -29.07 -10.62
C SER A 51 12.71 -28.17 -9.99
N MET A 52 12.60 -28.22 -8.66
CA MET A 52 11.71 -27.36 -7.87
C MET A 52 12.32 -27.05 -6.50
N LEU A 53 11.83 -26.01 -5.85
CA LEU A 53 12.12 -25.79 -4.44
C LEU A 53 11.09 -26.54 -3.58
N ASP A 54 11.57 -27.26 -2.57
CA ASP A 54 10.71 -27.79 -1.52
C ASP A 54 10.22 -26.67 -0.57
N LYS A 55 9.38 -27.03 0.41
CA LYS A 55 8.83 -26.07 1.36
C LYS A 55 9.89 -25.35 2.21
N ASN A 56 11.08 -25.93 2.34
CA ASN A 56 12.21 -25.38 3.08
C ASN A 56 13.17 -24.58 2.17
N GLY A 57 12.81 -24.37 0.90
CA GLY A 57 13.65 -23.67 -0.07
C GLY A 57 14.80 -24.50 -0.60
N LYS A 58 14.87 -25.81 -0.31
CA LYS A 58 15.90 -26.69 -0.84
C LYS A 58 15.52 -27.12 -2.25
N LEU A 59 16.51 -27.08 -3.15
CA LEU A 59 16.35 -27.54 -4.51
C LEU A 59 16.24 -29.08 -4.55
N ILE A 60 15.14 -29.58 -5.09
CA ILE A 60 14.82 -30.99 -5.26
C ILE A 60 14.36 -31.26 -6.71
N GLY A 61 14.52 -32.48 -7.20
CA GLY A 61 14.09 -32.88 -8.55
C GLY A 61 15.06 -33.85 -9.20
N ILE A 62 14.75 -34.24 -10.44
CA ILE A 62 15.61 -35.13 -11.22
C ILE A 62 16.97 -34.50 -11.52
N PHE A 63 17.03 -33.22 -11.89
CA PHE A 63 18.31 -32.55 -12.18
C PHE A 63 19.19 -32.50 -10.92
N PRO A 64 18.71 -32.07 -9.74
CA PRO A 64 19.48 -32.20 -8.49
C PRO A 64 19.99 -33.61 -8.21
N ASP A 65 19.17 -34.64 -8.43
CA ASP A 65 19.57 -36.03 -8.20
C ASP A 65 20.67 -36.49 -9.19
N ILE A 66 20.53 -36.16 -10.48
CA ILE A 66 21.54 -36.45 -11.51
C ILE A 66 22.85 -35.71 -11.20
N PHE A 67 22.78 -34.42 -10.88
CA PHE A 67 23.98 -33.64 -10.58
C PHE A 67 24.63 -34.06 -9.25
N SER A 68 23.85 -34.54 -8.28
CA SER A 68 24.39 -35.17 -7.08
C SER A 68 25.14 -36.46 -7.41
N TYR A 69 24.63 -37.26 -8.35
CA TYR A 69 25.32 -38.45 -8.83
C TYR A 69 26.61 -38.09 -9.58
N LEU A 70 26.56 -37.13 -10.51
CA LEU A 70 27.76 -36.67 -11.22
C LEU A 70 28.81 -36.10 -10.26
N SER A 71 28.39 -35.41 -9.20
CA SER A 71 29.29 -34.94 -8.15
C SER A 71 30.02 -36.08 -7.44
N GLN A 72 29.33 -37.21 -7.23
CA GLN A 72 29.93 -38.41 -6.65
C GLN A 72 30.97 -39.02 -7.58
N GLU A 73 30.64 -39.16 -8.87
CA GLU A 73 31.55 -39.74 -9.86
C GLU A 73 32.83 -38.90 -10.02
N ILE A 74 32.70 -37.57 -10.01
CA ILE A 74 33.81 -36.64 -10.23
C ILE A 74 34.69 -36.48 -8.97
N GLY A 75 34.19 -36.81 -7.78
CA GLY A 75 34.93 -36.55 -6.55
C GLY A 75 34.75 -35.11 -6.02
N GLN A 76 33.88 -34.31 -6.64
CA GLN A 76 33.72 -32.88 -6.32
C GLN A 76 32.28 -32.42 -6.50
N LYS A 77 31.82 -31.54 -5.61
CA LYS A 77 30.44 -31.05 -5.60
C LYS A 77 30.15 -30.13 -6.79
N ILE A 78 29.15 -30.47 -7.59
CA ILE A 78 28.52 -29.57 -8.55
C ILE A 78 27.29 -28.92 -7.90
N GLU A 79 27.29 -27.60 -7.82
CA GLU A 79 26.19 -26.81 -7.25
C GLU A 79 25.20 -26.34 -8.31
N LEU A 80 23.92 -26.65 -8.11
CA LEU A 80 22.84 -26.12 -8.91
C LEU A 80 22.22 -24.89 -8.23
N SER A 81 22.27 -23.74 -8.90
CA SER A 81 21.73 -22.47 -8.41
C SER A 81 20.31 -22.26 -8.94
N PRO A 82 19.27 -22.29 -8.08
CA PRO A 82 17.89 -22.05 -8.53
C PRO A 82 17.70 -20.63 -9.07
N VAL A 83 17.16 -20.52 -10.29
CA VAL A 83 16.84 -19.25 -10.96
C VAL A 83 15.45 -19.26 -11.58
N LYS A 84 14.89 -18.07 -11.85
CA LYS A 84 13.69 -17.97 -12.69
C LYS A 84 14.05 -18.38 -14.12
N ILE A 85 13.12 -19.04 -14.82
CA ILE A 85 13.36 -19.51 -16.20
C ILE A 85 13.75 -18.36 -17.14
N THR A 86 13.19 -17.16 -16.92
CA THR A 86 13.51 -15.94 -17.69
C THR A 86 14.96 -15.49 -17.53
N ASP A 87 15.58 -15.79 -16.40
CA ASP A 87 16.96 -15.37 -16.08
C ASP A 87 17.98 -16.47 -16.38
N TYR A 88 17.53 -17.66 -16.78
CA TYR A 88 18.36 -18.86 -16.93
C TYR A 88 19.53 -18.67 -17.90
N HIS A 89 19.27 -18.16 -19.10
CA HIS A 89 20.31 -17.89 -20.10
C HIS A 89 21.27 -16.79 -19.69
N LYS A 90 20.77 -15.70 -19.08
CA LYS A 90 21.61 -14.62 -18.58
C LYS A 90 22.53 -15.10 -17.47
N LYS A 91 22.03 -15.96 -16.57
CA LYS A 91 22.80 -16.48 -15.44
C LYS A 91 23.88 -17.46 -15.89
N ALA A 92 23.63 -18.29 -16.90
CA ALA A 92 24.61 -19.23 -17.44
C ALA A 92 25.89 -18.54 -17.95
N LYS A 93 25.77 -17.31 -18.47
CA LYS A 93 26.88 -16.47 -18.95
C LYS A 93 27.54 -15.61 -17.86
N SER A 94 26.99 -15.58 -16.65
CA SER A 94 27.49 -14.70 -15.60
C SER A 94 28.76 -15.26 -14.94
N LYS A 95 29.64 -14.36 -14.49
CA LYS A 95 30.89 -14.74 -13.80
C LYS A 95 30.57 -15.69 -12.61
N GLY A 96 31.32 -16.78 -12.52
CA GLY A 96 31.14 -17.83 -11.50
C GLY A 96 30.18 -18.96 -11.89
N PHE A 97 29.67 -18.99 -13.13
CA PHE A 97 28.92 -20.11 -13.70
C PHE A 97 29.64 -20.70 -14.90
N TYR A 98 29.61 -22.03 -15.01
CA TYR A 98 30.36 -22.77 -16.05
C TYR A 98 29.50 -23.11 -17.28
N GLY A 99 28.35 -22.46 -17.41
CA GLY A 99 27.43 -22.60 -18.53
C GLY A 99 26.02 -23.06 -18.12
N HIS A 100 25.39 -23.91 -18.93
CA HIS A 100 24.02 -24.40 -18.80
C HIS A 100 23.94 -25.82 -18.26
N CYS A 101 23.11 -26.06 -17.23
CA CYS A 101 22.88 -27.41 -16.70
C CYS A 101 22.04 -28.29 -17.64
N ALA A 102 21.16 -27.68 -18.45
CA ALA A 102 20.22 -28.37 -19.32
C ALA A 102 19.93 -27.54 -20.57
N ILE A 103 20.22 -28.09 -21.74
CA ILE A 103 19.88 -27.56 -23.05
C ILE A 103 19.11 -28.65 -23.80
N PHE A 104 17.89 -28.31 -24.21
CA PHE A 104 16.98 -29.19 -24.93
C PHE A 104 17.14 -28.93 -26.43
N ASN A 105 17.55 -29.96 -27.18
CA ASN A 105 17.76 -29.94 -28.64
C ASN A 105 18.90 -29.00 -29.10
N ILE A 106 19.75 -29.52 -29.99
CA ILE A 106 20.91 -28.81 -30.54
C ILE A 106 20.64 -28.63 -32.04
N LYS A 107 19.91 -27.58 -32.44
CA LYS A 107 19.97 -27.03 -33.82
C LYS A 107 19.36 -25.62 -33.87
N GLN A 108 20.10 -24.70 -34.52
CA GLN A 108 20.08 -23.21 -34.47
C GLN A 108 20.83 -22.59 -33.26
N ASN A 109 22.01 -22.02 -33.54
CA ASN A 109 23.01 -21.40 -32.63
C ASN A 109 24.20 -22.27 -32.15
N GLN A 110 24.65 -23.23 -32.96
CA GLN A 110 25.92 -23.93 -32.72
C GLN A 110 27.10 -22.96 -32.90
N LYS A 111 27.63 -22.42 -31.79
CA LYS A 111 29.02 -21.96 -31.57
C LYS A 111 29.26 -21.40 -30.17
N GLU A 112 28.22 -21.16 -29.37
CA GLU A 112 28.37 -20.44 -28.09
C GLU A 112 28.86 -21.31 -26.91
N TYR A 113 28.62 -22.62 -26.92
CA TYR A 113 29.00 -23.53 -25.84
C TYR A 113 29.61 -24.84 -26.37
N LEU A 114 30.44 -25.48 -25.55
CA LEU A 114 30.89 -26.85 -25.71
C LEU A 114 29.85 -27.79 -25.09
N TYR A 115 29.16 -28.56 -25.92
CA TYR A 115 28.12 -29.47 -25.45
C TYR A 115 28.73 -30.79 -24.96
N THR A 116 28.24 -31.30 -23.83
CA THR A 116 28.54 -32.66 -23.36
C THR A 116 27.87 -33.72 -24.25
N LYS A 117 28.11 -34.99 -23.98
CA LYS A 117 27.19 -36.08 -24.33
C LYS A 117 25.83 -35.83 -23.66
N PRO A 118 24.73 -36.33 -24.26
CA PRO A 118 23.43 -36.19 -23.64
C PRO A 118 23.39 -37.03 -22.36
N TYR A 119 22.98 -36.43 -21.24
CA TYR A 119 22.90 -37.12 -19.95
C TYR A 119 21.49 -37.67 -19.65
N MET A 120 20.51 -37.30 -20.48
CA MET A 120 19.12 -37.75 -20.40
C MET A 120 18.43 -37.52 -21.75
N SER A 121 17.43 -38.35 -22.05
CA SER A 121 16.43 -38.09 -23.08
C SER A 121 15.04 -38.00 -22.45
N THR A 122 14.15 -37.22 -23.06
CA THR A 122 12.72 -37.24 -22.72
C THR A 122 11.90 -37.27 -24.02
N PRO A 123 10.95 -38.20 -24.17
CA PRO A 123 10.02 -38.16 -25.27
C PRO A 123 9.03 -37.01 -25.09
N PHE A 124 8.47 -36.53 -26.19
CA PHE A 124 7.23 -35.78 -26.13
C PHE A 124 6.04 -36.71 -25.99
N VAL A 125 5.06 -36.23 -25.25
CA VAL A 125 3.87 -36.98 -24.91
C VAL A 125 2.66 -36.15 -25.27
N ILE A 126 1.75 -36.75 -26.00
CA ILE A 126 0.45 -36.16 -26.28
C ILE A 126 -0.48 -36.53 -25.14
N TYR A 127 -1.03 -35.52 -24.48
CA TYR A 127 -2.06 -35.70 -23.45
C TYR A 127 -3.40 -35.25 -23.99
N THR A 128 -4.44 -36.02 -23.72
CA THR A 128 -5.83 -35.71 -24.09
C THR A 128 -6.77 -36.10 -22.96
N LYS A 129 -8.05 -35.78 -23.09
CA LYS A 129 -9.08 -36.29 -22.19
C LYS A 129 -9.23 -37.79 -22.32
N ARG A 130 -9.51 -38.46 -21.21
CA ARG A 130 -9.62 -39.92 -21.15
C ARG A 130 -10.64 -40.48 -22.14
N GLU A 131 -11.79 -39.84 -22.32
CA GLU A 131 -12.80 -40.27 -23.30
C GLU A 131 -12.35 -40.07 -24.77
N LYS A 132 -11.44 -39.14 -25.03
CA LYS A 132 -10.89 -38.86 -26.36
C LYS A 132 -9.65 -39.68 -26.72
N LYS A 133 -9.09 -40.45 -25.76
CA LYS A 133 -7.87 -41.25 -25.96
C LYS A 133 -7.92 -42.15 -27.20
N ALA A 134 -9.07 -42.78 -27.46
CA ALA A 134 -9.23 -43.69 -28.59
C ALA A 134 -9.11 -43.00 -29.96
N GLN A 135 -9.28 -41.67 -30.01
CA GLN A 135 -9.25 -40.86 -31.23
C GLN A 135 -7.85 -40.38 -31.60
N ILE A 136 -6.86 -40.52 -30.70
CA ILE A 136 -5.49 -40.00 -30.90
C ILE A 136 -4.50 -41.09 -30.51
N LYS A 137 -4.08 -41.88 -31.49
CA LYS A 137 -3.16 -43.02 -31.31
C LYS A 137 -1.77 -42.73 -31.87
N ASP A 138 -1.68 -41.84 -32.85
CA ASP A 138 -0.41 -41.38 -33.40
C ASP A 138 -0.43 -39.89 -33.78
N VAL A 139 0.67 -39.43 -34.42
CA VAL A 139 0.83 -38.04 -34.85
C VAL A 139 -0.12 -37.66 -35.99
N GLN A 140 -0.49 -38.60 -36.87
CA GLN A 140 -1.40 -38.33 -38.00
C GLN A 140 -2.83 -38.09 -37.52
N ASP A 141 -3.23 -38.71 -36.42
CA ASP A 141 -4.52 -38.49 -35.75
C ASP A 141 -4.69 -37.06 -35.18
N LEU A 142 -3.64 -36.23 -35.22
CA LEU A 142 -3.72 -34.80 -34.87
C LEU A 142 -4.30 -33.93 -36.00
N LYS A 143 -4.49 -34.49 -37.20
CA LYS A 143 -5.15 -33.82 -38.33
C LYS A 143 -6.53 -33.28 -37.93
N ASN A 144 -6.82 -32.04 -38.31
CA ASN A 144 -8.06 -31.32 -37.96
C ASN A 144 -8.30 -31.13 -36.44
N LYS A 145 -7.29 -31.28 -35.57
CA LYS A 145 -7.43 -31.11 -34.11
C LYS A 145 -6.86 -29.79 -33.62
N LYS A 146 -7.36 -29.31 -32.49
CA LYS A 146 -6.79 -28.18 -31.74
C LYS A 146 -5.75 -28.69 -30.75
N ILE A 147 -4.50 -28.31 -30.95
CA ILE A 147 -3.36 -28.78 -30.15
C ILE A 147 -2.75 -27.62 -29.38
N VAL A 148 -2.59 -27.78 -28.06
CA VAL A 148 -2.00 -26.73 -27.21
C VAL A 148 -0.53 -27.06 -26.92
N ILE A 149 0.36 -26.09 -27.17
CA ILE A 149 1.80 -26.18 -26.92
C ILE A 149 2.27 -25.03 -26.02
N LEU A 150 3.43 -25.20 -25.37
CA LEU A 150 4.11 -24.09 -24.71
C LEU A 150 4.82 -23.18 -25.71
N LYS A 151 4.89 -21.90 -25.38
CA LYS A 151 5.62 -20.89 -26.16
C LYS A 151 7.08 -21.26 -26.46
N GLU A 152 7.74 -21.95 -25.54
CA GLU A 152 9.13 -22.42 -25.68
C GLU A 152 9.30 -23.67 -26.56
N GLN A 153 8.21 -24.38 -26.91
CA GLN A 153 8.23 -25.58 -27.74
C GLN A 153 8.23 -25.24 -29.25
N ARG A 154 9.08 -24.31 -29.68
CA ARG A 154 9.09 -23.78 -31.06
C ARG A 154 9.35 -24.86 -32.12
N ALA A 155 10.26 -25.80 -31.84
CA ALA A 155 10.55 -26.91 -32.73
C ALA A 155 9.38 -27.92 -32.85
N ILE A 156 8.53 -28.03 -31.82
CA ILE A 156 7.28 -28.82 -31.91
C ILE A 156 6.28 -28.09 -32.79
N LYS A 157 6.17 -26.77 -32.64
CA LYS A 157 5.28 -25.95 -33.44
C LYS A 157 5.53 -26.17 -34.93
N GLU A 158 6.79 -26.03 -35.37
CA GLU A 158 7.20 -26.24 -36.77
C GLU A 158 6.94 -27.67 -37.27
N TYR A 159 6.98 -28.66 -36.39
CA TYR A 159 6.64 -30.04 -36.74
C TYR A 159 5.13 -30.24 -36.89
N LEU A 160 4.33 -29.70 -35.97
CA LEU A 160 2.87 -29.80 -35.98
C LEU A 160 2.23 -28.98 -37.11
N GLU A 161 2.83 -27.85 -37.51
CA GLU A 161 2.34 -27.03 -38.64
C GLU A 161 2.41 -27.75 -39.99
N LYS A 162 3.23 -28.81 -40.09
CA LYS A 162 3.29 -29.66 -41.27
C LYS A 162 2.14 -30.68 -41.33
N ILE A 163 1.38 -30.84 -40.24
CA ILE A 163 0.24 -31.74 -40.17
C ILE A 163 -1.00 -30.98 -40.65
N GLU A 164 -1.65 -31.53 -41.68
CA GLU A 164 -2.75 -30.90 -42.38
C GLU A 164 -3.86 -30.39 -41.44
N ASN A 165 -4.21 -29.11 -41.59
CA ASN A 165 -5.33 -28.45 -40.90
C ASN A 165 -5.29 -28.55 -39.35
N THR A 166 -4.10 -28.67 -38.76
CA THR A 166 -3.91 -28.68 -37.29
C THR A 166 -3.92 -27.25 -36.76
N GLN A 167 -4.78 -26.95 -35.78
CA GLN A 167 -4.84 -25.64 -35.15
C GLN A 167 -3.98 -25.60 -33.89
N ILE A 168 -2.97 -24.73 -33.85
CA ILE A 168 -2.03 -24.66 -32.73
C ILE A 168 -2.38 -23.50 -31.81
N ILE A 169 -2.60 -23.80 -30.54
CA ILE A 169 -2.82 -22.83 -29.47
C ILE A 169 -1.53 -22.74 -28.63
N VAL A 170 -0.96 -21.55 -28.53
CA VAL A 170 0.29 -21.34 -27.77
C VAL A 170 -0.04 -20.73 -26.40
N VAL A 171 0.47 -21.34 -25.33
CA VAL A 171 0.30 -20.84 -23.95
C VAL A 171 1.63 -20.73 -23.22
N ASN A 172 1.62 -20.06 -22.06
CA ASN A 172 2.83 -19.72 -21.31
C ASN A 172 3.10 -20.62 -20.09
N SER A 173 2.24 -21.60 -19.79
CA SER A 173 2.45 -22.50 -18.65
C SER A 173 1.82 -23.89 -18.86
N PRO A 174 2.43 -24.96 -18.29
CA PRO A 174 1.87 -26.31 -18.33
C PRO A 174 0.45 -26.41 -17.79
N LEU A 175 0.15 -25.67 -16.71
CA LEU A 175 -1.20 -25.66 -16.11
C LEU A 175 -2.23 -25.07 -17.07
N LYS A 176 -1.87 -24.02 -17.83
CA LYS A 176 -2.77 -23.45 -18.84
C LYS A 176 -2.99 -24.39 -20.01
N GLN A 177 -1.99 -25.22 -20.38
CA GLN A 177 -2.19 -26.28 -21.37
C GLN A 177 -3.24 -27.29 -20.89
N MET A 178 -3.10 -27.76 -19.64
CA MET A 178 -4.02 -28.71 -19.02
C MET A 178 -5.45 -28.14 -18.98
N GLU A 179 -5.59 -26.90 -18.51
CA GLU A 179 -6.88 -26.19 -18.44
C GLU A 179 -7.59 -26.18 -19.80
N LYS A 180 -6.90 -25.82 -20.89
CA LYS A 180 -7.49 -25.75 -22.24
C LYS A 180 -7.98 -27.10 -22.76
N VAL A 181 -7.29 -28.19 -22.43
CA VAL A 181 -7.74 -29.54 -22.80
C VAL A 181 -8.93 -29.97 -21.94
N ILE A 182 -8.92 -29.65 -20.64
CA ILE A 182 -10.01 -29.98 -19.70
C ILE A 182 -11.28 -29.18 -20.05
N SER A 183 -11.15 -27.91 -20.46
CA SER A 183 -12.28 -27.05 -20.84
C SER A 183 -12.85 -27.36 -22.24
N ASN A 184 -12.33 -28.38 -22.94
CA ASN A 184 -12.65 -28.70 -24.34
C ASN A 184 -12.32 -27.58 -25.35
N GLU A 185 -11.54 -26.57 -24.96
CA GLU A 185 -11.04 -25.55 -25.89
C GLU A 185 -9.94 -26.08 -26.81
N ALA A 186 -9.33 -27.21 -26.43
CA ALA A 186 -8.39 -27.98 -27.23
C ALA A 186 -8.65 -29.49 -27.12
N ASP A 187 -8.24 -30.23 -28.14
CA ASP A 187 -8.40 -31.68 -28.20
C ASP A 187 -7.25 -32.42 -27.52
N ALA A 188 -6.04 -31.86 -27.58
CA ALA A 188 -4.88 -32.41 -26.91
C ALA A 188 -3.84 -31.33 -26.60
N MET A 189 -2.89 -31.66 -25.73
CA MET A 189 -1.71 -30.84 -25.46
C MET A 189 -0.44 -31.64 -25.71
N VAL A 190 0.62 -30.96 -26.16
CA VAL A 190 1.96 -31.53 -26.21
C VAL A 190 2.71 -31.18 -24.94
N GLY A 191 3.09 -32.20 -24.20
CA GLY A 191 3.91 -32.08 -23.00
C GLY A 191 5.13 -32.98 -23.06
N TYR A 192 5.83 -33.03 -21.94
CA TYR A 192 6.86 -34.03 -21.68
C TYR A 192 6.29 -35.13 -20.80
N ILE A 193 6.92 -36.30 -20.77
CA ILE A 193 6.49 -37.41 -19.88
C ILE A 193 6.42 -36.97 -18.41
N THR A 194 7.25 -35.99 -18.03
CA THR A 194 7.26 -35.36 -16.70
C THR A 194 5.95 -34.68 -16.30
N TYR A 195 5.06 -34.35 -17.23
CA TYR A 195 3.75 -33.78 -16.90
C TYR A 195 2.84 -34.77 -16.17
N GLN A 196 3.13 -36.07 -16.25
CA GLN A 196 2.45 -37.07 -15.44
C GLN A 196 2.57 -36.77 -13.94
N TYR A 197 3.71 -36.23 -13.50
CA TYR A 197 3.87 -35.78 -12.11
C TYR A 197 2.86 -34.70 -11.73
N LEU A 198 2.64 -33.72 -12.61
CA LEU A 198 1.69 -32.63 -12.37
C LEU A 198 0.25 -33.15 -12.35
N ILE A 199 -0.11 -34.02 -13.28
CA ILE A 199 -1.43 -34.66 -13.33
C ILE A 199 -1.69 -35.44 -12.05
N ASN A 200 -0.72 -36.22 -11.59
CA ASN A 200 -0.81 -36.98 -10.34
C ASN A 200 -0.86 -36.08 -9.11
N LYS A 201 -0.02 -35.04 -9.06
CA LYS A 201 0.07 -34.09 -7.93
C LYS A 201 -1.22 -33.29 -7.75
N TYR A 202 -1.82 -32.84 -8.84
CA TYR A 202 -3.05 -32.06 -8.83
C TYR A 202 -4.31 -32.92 -8.98
N LEU A 203 -4.18 -34.26 -8.94
CA LEU A 203 -5.27 -35.22 -9.02
C LEU A 203 -6.22 -34.99 -10.23
N ILE A 204 -5.65 -34.60 -11.37
CA ILE A 204 -6.43 -34.30 -12.59
C ILE A 204 -6.83 -35.62 -13.26
N ALA A 205 -7.96 -36.19 -12.85
CA ALA A 205 -8.39 -37.53 -13.28
C ALA A 205 -8.72 -37.64 -14.79
N ASP A 206 -9.12 -36.53 -15.40
CA ASP A 206 -9.66 -36.46 -16.76
C ASP A 206 -8.58 -36.53 -17.83
N LEU A 207 -7.33 -36.17 -17.52
CA LEU A 207 -6.23 -36.19 -18.47
C LEU A 207 -5.52 -37.55 -18.49
N THR A 208 -5.14 -38.00 -19.68
CA THR A 208 -4.36 -39.22 -19.90
C THR A 208 -3.35 -39.01 -21.02
N ILE A 209 -2.31 -39.85 -21.02
CA ILE A 209 -1.44 -40.03 -22.18
C ILE A 209 -2.27 -40.65 -23.32
N ALA A 210 -2.30 -39.96 -24.46
CA ALA A 210 -2.85 -40.45 -25.73
C ALA A 210 -1.85 -41.40 -26.38
N PHE A 211 -0.66 -40.89 -26.69
CA PHE A 211 0.49 -41.66 -27.13
C PHE A 211 1.81 -40.97 -26.73
N ILE A 212 2.89 -41.74 -26.74
CA ILE A 212 4.26 -41.26 -26.54
C ILE A 212 4.93 -41.22 -27.91
N SER A 213 5.45 -40.06 -28.29
CA SER A 213 6.14 -39.90 -29.56
C SER A 213 7.48 -40.63 -29.54
N LYS A 214 7.88 -41.18 -30.70
CA LYS A 214 9.23 -41.73 -30.91
C LYS A 214 10.31 -40.64 -31.00
N MET A 215 9.92 -39.36 -30.97
CA MET A 215 10.86 -38.24 -30.93
C MET A 215 11.34 -37.96 -29.51
N ASP A 216 12.60 -38.27 -29.26
CA ASP A 216 13.28 -38.01 -28.00
C ASP A 216 14.09 -36.71 -28.05
N TYR A 217 13.83 -35.83 -27.06
CA TYR A 217 14.66 -34.67 -26.82
C TYR A 217 15.82 -35.07 -25.91
N LYS A 218 17.00 -35.13 -26.53
CA LYS A 218 18.26 -35.27 -25.81
C LYS A 218 18.57 -33.97 -25.06
N ILE A 219 18.95 -34.11 -23.80
CA ILE A 219 19.30 -33.02 -22.90
C ILE A 219 20.81 -33.04 -22.68
N TYR A 220 21.43 -31.89 -22.92
CA TYR A 220 22.88 -31.70 -22.86
C TYR A 220 23.24 -30.65 -21.82
N MET A 221 24.46 -30.71 -21.28
CA MET A 221 25.04 -29.54 -20.60
C MET A 221 25.78 -28.70 -21.64
N GLY A 222 25.66 -27.38 -21.54
CA GLY A 222 26.41 -26.45 -22.38
C GLY A 222 27.51 -25.83 -21.54
N ILE A 223 28.77 -26.13 -21.83
CA ILE A 223 29.93 -25.66 -21.07
C ILE A 223 30.54 -24.44 -21.78
N ASN A 224 30.99 -23.44 -21.03
CA ASN A 224 31.64 -22.28 -21.63
C ASN A 224 32.90 -22.73 -22.42
N PRO A 225 33.21 -22.13 -23.59
CA PRO A 225 34.35 -22.53 -24.41
C PRO A 225 35.71 -22.52 -23.70
N GLN A 226 35.90 -21.62 -22.73
CA GLN A 226 37.11 -21.52 -21.91
C GLN A 226 37.29 -22.70 -20.91
N ASP A 227 36.20 -23.41 -20.58
CA ASP A 227 36.17 -24.48 -19.58
C ASP A 227 36.19 -25.87 -20.25
N LYS A 228 36.99 -26.02 -21.31
CA LYS A 228 37.11 -27.28 -22.09
C LYS A 228 37.42 -28.51 -21.23
N PRO A 229 38.31 -28.46 -20.21
CA PRO A 229 38.56 -29.61 -19.33
C PRO A 229 37.29 -30.08 -18.59
N LEU A 230 36.43 -29.16 -18.14
CA LEU A 230 35.17 -29.50 -17.46
C LEU A 230 34.23 -30.31 -18.36
N LYS A 231 34.13 -29.95 -19.64
CA LYS A 231 33.33 -30.71 -20.61
C LYS A 231 33.81 -32.17 -20.71
N SER A 232 35.13 -32.38 -20.74
CA SER A 232 35.72 -33.73 -20.79
C SER A 232 35.44 -34.53 -19.50
N ILE A 233 35.60 -33.89 -18.34
CA ILE A 233 35.30 -34.49 -17.03
C ILE A 233 33.83 -34.93 -16.96
N LEU A 234 32.91 -34.04 -17.35
CA LEU A 234 31.48 -34.33 -17.35
C LEU A 234 31.11 -35.47 -18.31
N ASP A 235 31.72 -35.51 -19.51
CA ASP A 235 31.48 -36.62 -20.44
C ASP A 235 31.91 -37.97 -19.88
N LYS A 236 33.03 -38.02 -19.14
CA LYS A 236 33.48 -39.25 -18.46
C LYS A 236 32.49 -39.67 -17.37
N ALA A 237 32.02 -38.74 -16.55
CA ALA A 237 31.00 -38.99 -15.54
C ALA A 237 29.65 -39.44 -16.15
N ILE A 238 29.24 -38.81 -17.26
CA ILE A 238 28.01 -39.16 -17.98
C ILE A 238 28.07 -40.57 -18.56
N ASN A 239 29.24 -41.06 -19.00
CA ASN A 239 29.35 -42.45 -19.50
C ASN A 239 28.99 -43.49 -18.43
N ASN A 240 29.17 -43.18 -17.14
CA ASN A 240 28.79 -44.06 -16.03
C ASN A 240 27.30 -43.93 -15.63
N LEU A 241 26.58 -42.94 -16.18
CA LEU A 241 25.17 -42.70 -15.98
C LEU A 241 24.33 -43.52 -16.97
N THR A 242 24.13 -44.80 -16.67
CA THR A 242 23.34 -45.72 -17.50
C THR A 242 21.85 -45.37 -17.52
N GLU A 243 21.11 -45.82 -18.56
CA GLU A 243 19.66 -45.65 -18.64
C GLU A 243 18.93 -46.24 -17.41
N GLU A 244 19.41 -47.36 -16.88
CA GLU A 244 18.87 -47.97 -15.66
C GLU A 244 18.98 -47.02 -14.45
N LYS A 245 20.12 -46.34 -14.28
CA LYS A 245 20.31 -45.34 -13.21
C LYS A 245 19.42 -44.13 -13.42
N ILE A 246 19.28 -43.66 -14.66
CA ILE A 246 18.39 -42.55 -15.01
C ILE A 246 16.94 -42.92 -14.66
N ASN A 247 16.50 -44.12 -15.03
CA ASN A 247 15.18 -44.64 -14.73
C ASN A 247 14.97 -44.81 -13.22
N LEU A 248 15.97 -45.26 -12.48
CA LEU A 248 15.92 -45.34 -11.01
C LEU A 248 15.75 -43.94 -10.40
N ILE A 249 16.50 -42.94 -10.86
CA ILE A 249 16.34 -41.55 -10.42
C ILE A 249 14.94 -41.03 -10.75
N ALA A 250 14.47 -41.21 -11.99
CA ALA A 250 13.15 -40.76 -12.44
C ALA A 250 12.00 -41.47 -11.71
N SER A 251 12.17 -42.75 -11.32
CA SER A 251 11.16 -43.52 -10.59
C SER A 251 10.85 -42.93 -9.20
N LYS A 252 11.82 -42.26 -8.55
CA LYS A 252 11.60 -41.54 -7.29
C LYS A 252 10.53 -40.44 -7.41
N TRP A 253 10.32 -39.95 -8.63
CA TRP A 253 9.47 -38.82 -8.95
C TRP A 253 8.13 -39.22 -9.59
N ASN A 254 7.80 -40.53 -9.68
CA ASN A 254 6.53 -41.05 -10.23
C ASN A 254 6.16 -40.52 -11.63
N ILE A 255 7.16 -40.29 -12.48
CA ILE A 255 6.99 -39.69 -13.82
C ILE A 255 6.51 -40.70 -14.85
N LEU A 256 6.95 -41.94 -14.72
CA LEU A 256 6.57 -43.00 -15.63
C LEU A 256 5.30 -43.66 -15.08
N PRO A 257 4.15 -43.62 -15.78
CA PRO A 257 3.37 -44.85 -15.82
C PRO A 257 4.33 -45.91 -16.39
N ASN A 258 4.34 -47.12 -15.84
CA ASN A 258 4.98 -48.22 -16.55
C ASN A 258 4.23 -48.33 -17.88
N VAL A 259 4.73 -47.69 -18.95
CA VAL A 259 4.27 -47.96 -20.30
C VAL A 259 4.90 -49.29 -20.67
N LYS A 260 4.39 -50.33 -20.01
CA LYS A 260 4.36 -51.66 -20.55
C LYS A 260 3.50 -51.52 -21.78
N GLU A 261 4.14 -51.42 -22.95
CA GLU A 261 3.49 -51.75 -24.21
C GLU A 261 2.80 -53.11 -24.07
N LYS A 262 1.92 -53.47 -25.00
CA LYS A 262 1.35 -54.83 -25.03
C LYS A 262 2.48 -55.85 -25.28
N ASN A 263 3.28 -56.14 -24.27
CA ASN A 263 4.25 -57.21 -24.28
C ASN A 263 3.43 -58.50 -24.27
N GLN A 264 3.34 -59.13 -25.44
CA GLN A 264 2.89 -60.50 -25.50
C GLN A 264 3.79 -61.33 -24.58
N LEU A 265 3.18 -62.20 -23.78
CA LEU A 265 3.91 -63.09 -22.90
C LEU A 265 4.76 -64.05 -23.75
N VAL A 266 6.07 -63.83 -23.81
CA VAL A 266 7.00 -64.71 -24.53
C VAL A 266 7.71 -65.63 -23.53
N LEU A 267 7.32 -66.91 -23.55
CA LEU A 267 7.96 -67.98 -22.79
C LEU A 267 8.88 -68.80 -23.70
N ASN A 268 10.06 -69.16 -23.20
CA ASN A 268 10.98 -70.05 -23.91
C ASN A 268 10.48 -71.51 -23.86
N LYS A 269 11.18 -72.42 -24.57
CA LYS A 269 10.78 -73.84 -24.66
C LYS A 269 10.77 -74.52 -23.28
N ASP A 270 11.77 -74.24 -22.45
CA ASP A 270 11.93 -74.86 -21.12
C ASP A 270 10.86 -74.38 -20.14
N GLU A 271 10.53 -73.10 -20.15
CA GLU A 271 9.47 -72.49 -19.35
C GLU A 271 8.09 -73.07 -19.72
N LYS A 272 7.82 -73.23 -21.03
CA LYS A 272 6.60 -73.89 -21.51
C LYS A 272 6.53 -75.34 -21.07
N LYS A 273 7.64 -76.08 -21.12
CA LYS A 273 7.74 -77.46 -20.63
C LYS A 273 7.51 -77.53 -19.12
N TRP A 274 8.10 -76.60 -18.37
CA TRP A 274 7.94 -76.51 -16.92
C TRP A 274 6.47 -76.29 -16.53
N LEU A 275 5.75 -75.38 -17.19
CA LEU A 275 4.31 -75.13 -16.97
C LEU A 275 3.42 -76.29 -17.39
N LYS A 276 3.86 -77.16 -18.31
CA LYS A 276 3.13 -78.41 -18.61
C LYS A 276 3.22 -79.40 -17.45
N ASN A 277 4.35 -79.45 -16.76
CA ASN A 277 4.59 -80.37 -15.64
C ASN A 277 4.09 -79.81 -14.29
N HIS A 278 3.93 -78.49 -14.16
CA HIS A 278 3.50 -77.81 -12.94
C HIS A 278 2.20 -77.04 -13.19
N LYS A 279 1.10 -77.79 -13.33
CA LYS A 279 -0.22 -77.23 -13.62
C LYS A 279 -0.89 -76.54 -12.44
N THR A 280 -0.46 -76.84 -11.22
CA THR A 280 -1.04 -76.30 -9.99
C THR A 280 0.04 -75.68 -9.12
N ILE A 281 -0.26 -74.51 -8.54
CA ILE A 281 0.61 -73.80 -7.60
C ILE A 281 -0.21 -73.44 -6.37
N LYS A 282 0.25 -73.84 -5.18
CA LYS A 282 -0.43 -73.55 -3.90
C LYS A 282 -0.04 -72.18 -3.38
N LEU A 283 -1.03 -71.33 -3.20
CA LEU A 283 -0.85 -69.98 -2.67
C LEU A 283 -0.63 -70.03 -1.16
N ALA A 284 0.15 -69.08 -0.67
CA ALA A 284 0.31 -68.72 0.72
C ALA A 284 -0.12 -67.26 0.88
N SER A 285 -1.43 -67.06 1.11
CA SER A 285 -2.04 -65.75 1.28
C SER A 285 -2.32 -65.40 2.74
N SER A 286 -2.20 -64.12 3.08
CA SER A 286 -2.49 -63.59 4.41
C SER A 286 -3.99 -63.35 4.61
N ARG A 287 -4.47 -63.65 5.83
CA ARG A 287 -5.75 -63.13 6.34
C ARG A 287 -5.56 -61.71 6.88
N ALA A 288 -6.61 -60.91 6.83
CA ALA A 288 -6.73 -59.59 7.43
C ALA A 288 -5.73 -58.55 6.89
N PHE A 289 -5.24 -58.70 5.66
CA PHE A 289 -4.34 -57.74 5.00
C PHE A 289 -5.01 -56.92 3.88
N PHE A 290 -6.34 -56.76 3.98
CA PHE A 290 -7.14 -55.93 3.08
C PHE A 290 -6.67 -54.45 3.08
N PRO A 291 -6.68 -53.74 1.92
CA PRO A 291 -7.17 -54.15 0.58
C PRO A 291 -6.18 -54.93 -0.28
N PHE A 292 -4.98 -55.26 0.21
CA PHE A 292 -3.96 -55.94 -0.59
C PHE A 292 -4.28 -57.41 -0.79
N GLU A 293 -4.62 -58.12 0.27
CA GLU A 293 -5.15 -59.48 0.21
C GLU A 293 -5.94 -59.84 1.46
N ASP A 294 -7.01 -60.62 1.29
CA ASP A 294 -7.74 -61.21 2.40
C ASP A 294 -8.42 -62.52 1.98
N ILE A 295 -8.80 -63.33 2.97
CA ILE A 295 -9.75 -64.42 2.82
C ILE A 295 -10.97 -64.02 3.63
N ASN A 296 -12.05 -63.67 2.95
CA ASN A 296 -13.27 -63.19 3.60
C ASN A 296 -14.01 -64.31 4.34
N ASP A 297 -15.08 -63.97 5.06
CA ASP A 297 -15.83 -64.93 5.88
C ASP A 297 -16.52 -66.03 5.04
N LYS A 298 -16.68 -65.83 3.73
CA LYS A 298 -17.16 -66.83 2.76
C LYS A 298 -16.04 -67.74 2.22
N ASN A 299 -14.84 -67.64 2.80
CA ASN A 299 -13.62 -68.35 2.39
C ASN A 299 -13.14 -68.04 0.97
N ILE A 300 -13.48 -66.85 0.44
CA ILE A 300 -13.09 -66.41 -0.90
C ILE A 300 -11.83 -65.55 -0.79
N TYR A 301 -10.80 -65.88 -1.59
CA TYR A 301 -9.61 -65.05 -1.73
C TYR A 301 -9.87 -63.78 -2.55
N GLU A 302 -9.66 -62.63 -1.92
CA GLU A 302 -9.97 -61.31 -2.47
C GLU A 302 -8.88 -60.27 -2.19
N GLY A 303 -9.00 -59.09 -2.81
CA GLY A 303 -8.04 -58.01 -2.75
C GLY A 303 -7.21 -57.84 -4.03
N ILE A 304 -6.30 -56.88 -4.00
CA ILE A 304 -5.45 -56.52 -5.15
C ILE A 304 -4.62 -57.73 -5.62
N SER A 305 -3.97 -58.43 -4.69
CA SER A 305 -3.10 -59.57 -4.99
C SER A 305 -3.89 -60.74 -5.61
N ALA A 306 -5.15 -60.93 -5.18
CA ALA A 306 -6.04 -61.94 -5.77
C ALA A 306 -6.40 -61.64 -7.23
N ASP A 307 -6.63 -60.37 -7.57
CA ASP A 307 -6.90 -59.98 -8.96
C ASP A 307 -5.64 -60.05 -9.84
N TYR A 308 -4.44 -59.77 -9.30
CA TYR A 308 -3.18 -60.06 -10.00
C TYR A 308 -3.01 -61.55 -10.27
N ILE A 309 -3.27 -62.40 -9.27
CA ILE A 309 -3.21 -63.86 -9.43
C ILE A 309 -4.16 -64.32 -10.55
N LYS A 310 -5.39 -63.83 -10.63
CA LYS A 310 -6.34 -64.18 -11.72
C LYS A 310 -5.80 -63.81 -13.10
N LEU A 311 -5.14 -62.65 -13.23
CA LEU A 311 -4.51 -62.26 -14.50
C LEU A 311 -3.34 -63.18 -14.85
N ILE A 312 -2.51 -63.53 -13.87
CA ILE A 312 -1.37 -64.43 -14.04
C ILE A 312 -1.85 -65.83 -14.41
N GLU A 313 -2.89 -66.32 -13.75
CA GLU A 313 -3.56 -67.60 -14.00
C GLU A 313 -4.00 -67.70 -15.47
N LYS A 314 -4.72 -66.68 -15.94
CA LYS A 314 -5.16 -66.58 -17.33
C LYS A 314 -4.01 -66.54 -18.33
N ARG A 315 -2.90 -65.85 -18.00
CA ARG A 315 -1.74 -65.69 -18.89
C ARG A 315 -0.86 -66.93 -18.97
N LEU A 316 -0.71 -67.64 -17.85
CA LEU A 316 0.15 -68.83 -17.75
C LEU A 316 -0.57 -70.14 -18.06
N GLY A 317 -1.91 -70.18 -17.98
CA GLY A 317 -2.69 -71.40 -18.22
C GLY A 317 -2.42 -72.50 -17.17
N ILE A 318 -2.23 -72.08 -15.93
CA ILE A 318 -2.09 -72.93 -14.73
C ILE A 318 -3.23 -72.60 -13.77
N THR A 319 -3.38 -73.37 -12.69
CA THR A 319 -4.38 -73.13 -11.65
C THR A 319 -3.71 -72.80 -10.32
N PHE A 320 -4.19 -71.76 -9.65
CA PHE A 320 -3.71 -71.42 -8.31
C PHE A 320 -4.67 -71.96 -7.24
N ILE A 321 -4.14 -72.72 -6.29
CA ILE A 321 -4.91 -73.33 -5.20
C ILE A 321 -4.78 -72.43 -3.97
N GLN A 322 -5.90 -71.94 -3.44
CA GLN A 322 -5.95 -71.07 -2.27
C GLN A 322 -5.40 -71.78 -1.01
N SER A 323 -4.68 -71.06 -0.15
CA SER A 323 -4.25 -71.56 1.15
C SER A 323 -5.41 -71.80 2.13
N PRO A 324 -5.21 -72.65 3.15
CA PRO A 324 -6.14 -72.73 4.28
C PRO A 324 -6.34 -71.38 4.97
N ASN A 325 -7.53 -71.13 5.50
CA ASN A 325 -7.82 -69.91 6.26
C ASN A 325 -7.16 -69.96 7.66
N LYS A 326 -5.88 -69.53 7.75
CA LYS A 326 -5.08 -69.53 8.99
C LYS A 326 -4.35 -68.18 9.18
N PRO A 327 -3.95 -67.83 10.42
CA PRO A 327 -3.15 -66.63 10.69
C PRO A 327 -1.81 -66.62 9.92
N TRP A 328 -1.32 -65.41 9.58
CA TRP A 328 -0.14 -65.23 8.72
C TRP A 328 1.11 -65.97 9.20
N ASN A 329 1.39 -66.00 10.50
CA ASN A 329 2.54 -66.73 11.05
C ASN A 329 2.48 -68.24 10.77
N LYS A 330 1.29 -68.84 10.76
CA LYS A 330 1.09 -70.26 10.40
C LYS A 330 1.22 -70.47 8.90
N ILE A 331 0.71 -69.55 8.07
CA ILE A 331 0.84 -69.61 6.61
C ILE A 331 2.31 -69.50 6.19
N LEU A 332 3.04 -68.53 6.74
CA LEU A 332 4.46 -68.37 6.47
C LEU A 332 5.24 -69.62 6.87
N LYS A 333 4.95 -70.20 8.05
CA LYS A 333 5.60 -71.44 8.49
C LYS A 333 5.28 -72.62 7.56
N MET A 334 4.04 -72.76 7.10
CA MET A 334 3.67 -73.79 6.12
C MET A 334 4.38 -73.60 4.78
N ALA A 335 4.60 -72.35 4.34
CA ALA A 335 5.35 -72.06 3.13
C ALA A 335 6.86 -72.34 3.31
N GLU A 336 7.44 -72.01 4.48
CA GLU A 336 8.83 -72.37 4.84
C GLU A 336 9.02 -73.89 4.91
N ASP A 337 8.04 -74.62 5.45
CA ASP A 337 7.98 -76.08 5.49
C ASP A 337 7.57 -76.70 4.14
N LYS A 338 7.56 -75.91 3.04
CA LYS A 338 7.34 -76.34 1.66
C LYS A 338 5.95 -76.96 1.39
N LYS A 339 4.97 -76.68 2.24
CA LYS A 339 3.57 -77.14 2.05
C LYS A 339 2.78 -76.21 1.12
N LEU A 340 3.26 -74.97 0.94
CA LEU A 340 2.71 -73.94 0.07
C LEU A 340 3.84 -73.38 -0.80
N ASP A 341 3.51 -73.00 -2.03
CA ASP A 341 4.49 -72.77 -3.10
C ASP A 341 4.78 -71.28 -3.33
N LEU A 342 3.77 -70.42 -3.18
CA LEU A 342 3.81 -69.01 -3.58
C LEU A 342 3.23 -68.06 -2.52
N LEU A 343 4.06 -67.24 -1.90
CA LEU A 343 3.65 -66.09 -1.09
C LEU A 343 3.11 -64.99 -2.01
N THR A 344 1.89 -64.51 -1.75
CA THR A 344 1.17 -63.62 -2.66
C THR A 344 1.36 -62.13 -2.37
N ALA A 345 1.48 -61.71 -1.11
CA ALA A 345 1.73 -60.31 -0.77
C ALA A 345 2.74 -60.19 0.39
N VAL A 346 4.03 -60.15 0.07
CA VAL A 346 5.09 -60.10 1.08
C VAL A 346 6.16 -59.08 0.72
N VAL A 347 6.71 -58.42 1.74
CA VAL A 347 7.89 -57.55 1.57
C VAL A 347 9.15 -58.41 1.71
N PRO A 348 10.06 -58.42 0.71
CA PRO A 348 11.31 -59.18 0.82
C PRO A 348 12.18 -58.66 1.98
N THR A 349 12.51 -59.53 2.93
CA THR A 349 13.39 -59.22 4.07
C THR A 349 14.62 -60.14 4.04
N LYS A 350 15.63 -59.85 4.87
CA LYS A 350 16.81 -60.75 4.99
C LYS A 350 16.36 -62.18 5.34
N LYS A 351 15.50 -62.32 6.34
CA LYS A 351 14.95 -63.59 6.80
C LYS A 351 14.15 -64.31 5.70
N THR A 352 13.22 -63.64 5.03
CA THR A 352 12.39 -64.31 4.02
C THR A 352 13.16 -64.69 2.74
N LYS A 353 14.30 -64.04 2.45
CA LYS A 353 15.20 -64.43 1.34
C LYS A 353 16.00 -65.71 1.61
N GLU A 354 16.01 -66.21 2.84
CA GLU A 354 16.64 -67.50 3.17
C GLU A 354 15.86 -68.68 2.57
N SER A 355 14.53 -68.59 2.49
CA SER A 355 13.65 -69.68 2.02
C SER A 355 12.95 -69.41 0.68
N PHE A 356 12.91 -68.15 0.21
CA PHE A 356 12.16 -67.76 -0.99
C PHE A 356 12.98 -66.89 -1.95
N TYR A 357 12.69 -67.04 -3.25
CA TYR A 357 13.03 -66.08 -4.28
C TYR A 357 11.88 -65.10 -4.50
N PHE A 358 12.16 -63.88 -4.95
CA PHE A 358 11.15 -62.84 -5.09
C PHE A 358 11.10 -62.25 -6.49
N THR A 359 9.90 -61.90 -6.94
CA THR A 359 9.70 -61.04 -8.10
C THR A 359 10.13 -59.60 -7.79
N LYS A 360 10.18 -58.76 -8.82
CA LYS A 360 10.12 -57.31 -8.61
C LYS A 360 8.80 -56.96 -7.89
N PRO A 361 8.78 -55.92 -7.03
CA PRO A 361 7.55 -55.49 -6.40
C PRO A 361 6.49 -55.15 -7.45
N TYR A 362 5.30 -55.75 -7.33
CA TYR A 362 4.19 -55.50 -8.24
C TYR A 362 3.24 -54.43 -7.69
N ILE A 363 3.34 -54.10 -6.39
CA ILE A 363 2.68 -52.95 -5.76
C ILE A 363 3.70 -52.20 -4.92
N SER A 364 3.71 -50.87 -5.03
CA SER A 364 4.48 -50.00 -4.14
C SER A 364 3.63 -48.86 -3.63
N HIS A 365 3.35 -48.85 -2.32
CA HIS A 365 2.41 -47.88 -1.75
C HIS A 365 3.00 -47.17 -0.51
N PRO A 366 2.84 -45.85 -0.36
CA PRO A 366 3.54 -45.10 0.67
C PRO A 366 3.05 -45.44 2.07
N MET A 367 3.98 -45.38 3.02
CA MET A 367 3.65 -45.36 4.44
C MET A 367 3.63 -43.93 4.95
N MET A 368 2.58 -43.58 5.67
CA MET A 368 2.31 -42.23 6.14
C MET A 368 2.22 -42.20 7.65
N ILE A 369 2.47 -41.02 8.22
CA ILE A 369 2.24 -40.71 9.62
C ILE A 369 0.78 -40.31 9.76
N ILE A 370 0.04 -41.02 10.60
CA ILE A 370 -1.38 -40.80 10.87
C ILE A 370 -1.51 -40.29 12.30
N THR A 371 -2.26 -39.20 12.51
CA THR A 371 -2.48 -38.60 13.83
C THR A 371 -3.96 -38.31 14.06
N SER A 372 -4.35 -38.01 15.30
CA SER A 372 -5.66 -37.40 15.58
C SER A 372 -5.77 -36.04 14.89
N ASN A 373 -6.99 -35.62 14.56
CA ASN A 373 -7.26 -34.28 14.04
C ASN A 373 -6.77 -33.16 14.98
N LYS A 374 -6.75 -33.41 16.29
CA LYS A 374 -6.28 -32.46 17.31
C LYS A 374 -4.76 -32.37 17.42
N THR A 375 -4.03 -33.40 17.01
CA THR A 375 -2.57 -33.42 17.07
C THR A 375 -1.99 -32.42 16.06
N ALA A 376 -0.97 -31.65 16.46
CA ALA A 376 -0.24 -30.79 15.53
C ALA A 376 0.36 -31.60 14.37
N PHE A 377 0.53 -30.97 13.21
CA PHE A 377 1.10 -31.61 12.03
C PHE A 377 2.55 -32.06 12.31
N ILE A 378 2.89 -33.31 11.94
CA ILE A 378 4.19 -33.92 12.19
C ILE A 378 4.92 -34.11 10.85
N ASP A 379 5.83 -33.18 10.53
CA ASP A 379 6.56 -33.23 9.27
C ASP A 379 7.68 -34.29 9.30
N GLY A 380 7.32 -35.50 8.87
CA GLY A 380 8.21 -36.62 8.65
C GLY A 380 8.85 -37.21 9.92
N MET A 381 9.86 -38.06 9.72
CA MET A 381 10.44 -38.89 10.79
C MET A 381 11.10 -38.10 11.93
N LYS A 382 11.60 -36.87 11.65
CA LYS A 382 12.22 -36.02 12.69
C LYS A 382 11.19 -35.45 13.66
N GLY A 383 10.00 -35.12 13.18
CA GLY A 383 8.90 -34.60 13.99
C GLY A 383 8.36 -35.61 15.01
N LEU A 384 8.70 -36.89 14.87
CA LEU A 384 8.31 -37.96 15.78
C LEU A 384 9.21 -38.07 17.03
N LYS A 385 10.25 -37.24 17.15
CA LYS A 385 11.10 -37.23 18.34
C LYS A 385 10.25 -36.86 19.57
N ASN A 386 10.39 -37.64 20.64
CA ASN A 386 9.61 -37.52 21.89
C ASN A 386 8.10 -37.78 21.76
N LYS A 387 7.65 -38.41 20.65
CA LYS A 387 6.27 -38.82 20.44
C LYS A 387 6.11 -40.31 20.67
N THR A 388 4.96 -40.73 21.18
CA THR A 388 4.61 -42.15 21.31
C THR A 388 3.97 -42.62 20.02
N ILE A 389 4.62 -43.56 19.34
CA ILE A 389 4.21 -44.02 18.01
C ILE A 389 3.66 -45.44 18.10
N ALA A 390 2.41 -45.63 17.72
CA ALA A 390 1.85 -46.94 17.51
C ALA A 390 2.49 -47.63 16.30
N ILE A 391 2.78 -48.91 16.44
CA ILE A 391 3.27 -49.76 15.37
C ILE A 391 2.67 -51.17 15.47
N GLU A 392 2.37 -51.78 14.33
CA GLU A 392 1.80 -53.11 14.27
C GLU A 392 2.87 -54.19 14.50
N LYS A 393 2.58 -55.12 15.41
CA LYS A 393 3.41 -56.28 15.74
C LYS A 393 3.55 -57.18 14.53
N ASN A 394 4.76 -57.69 14.29
CA ASN A 394 5.08 -58.58 13.16
C ASN A 394 4.84 -57.97 11.76
N TYR A 395 4.58 -56.66 11.68
CA TYR A 395 4.51 -55.96 10.40
C TYR A 395 5.92 -55.62 9.91
N PHE A 396 6.15 -55.65 8.60
CA PHE A 396 7.49 -55.47 8.03
C PHE A 396 8.17 -54.15 8.43
N SER A 397 7.37 -53.12 8.73
CA SER A 397 7.88 -51.81 9.12
C SER A 397 8.44 -51.78 10.54
N TYR A 398 8.04 -52.71 11.42
CA TYR A 398 8.48 -52.75 12.82
C TYR A 398 9.99 -52.90 12.93
N GLU A 399 10.55 -53.95 12.33
CA GLU A 399 11.99 -54.20 12.36
C GLU A 399 12.79 -53.10 11.64
N LEU A 400 12.24 -52.56 10.55
CA LEU A 400 12.89 -51.51 9.76
C LEU A 400 12.97 -50.18 10.52
N ILE A 401 11.87 -49.79 11.18
CA ILE A 401 11.78 -48.56 11.96
C ILE A 401 12.63 -48.70 13.24
N LYS A 402 12.55 -49.82 13.93
CA LYS A 402 13.36 -50.10 15.12
C LYS A 402 14.86 -50.06 14.82
N ALA A 403 15.29 -50.61 13.69
CA ALA A 403 16.70 -50.61 13.29
C ALA A 403 17.21 -49.23 12.84
N ARG A 404 16.42 -48.45 12.08
CA ARG A 404 16.86 -47.15 11.53
C ARG A 404 16.61 -45.96 12.46
N PHE A 405 15.64 -46.08 13.36
CA PHE A 405 15.19 -45.02 14.25
C PHE A 405 15.01 -45.55 15.69
N PRO A 406 16.08 -46.08 16.33
CA PRO A 406 16.00 -46.72 17.64
C PRO A 406 15.61 -45.76 18.78
N TYR A 407 15.72 -44.45 18.55
CA TYR A 407 15.37 -43.40 19.50
C TYR A 407 13.85 -43.10 19.58
N LEU A 408 13.04 -43.71 18.72
CA LEU A 408 11.59 -43.50 18.72
C LEU A 408 10.91 -44.31 19.83
N ASN A 409 9.95 -43.70 20.53
CA ASN A 409 9.15 -44.39 21.53
C ASN A 409 8.03 -45.19 20.85
N LEU A 410 8.30 -46.47 20.54
CA LEU A 410 7.37 -47.34 19.83
C LEU A 410 6.47 -48.13 20.80
N LYS A 411 5.15 -48.04 20.62
CA LYS A 411 4.16 -48.85 21.31
C LYS A 411 3.58 -49.89 20.35
N VAL A 412 3.77 -51.16 20.67
CA VAL A 412 3.44 -52.28 19.78
C VAL A 412 1.98 -52.71 19.98
N TYR A 413 1.25 -52.89 18.89
CA TYR A 413 -0.15 -53.34 18.85
C TYR A 413 -0.31 -54.58 17.97
N ASP A 414 -1.23 -55.48 18.30
CA ASP A 414 -1.36 -56.76 17.58
C ASP A 414 -1.86 -56.64 16.14
N ASN A 415 -2.54 -55.55 15.78
CA ASN A 415 -2.99 -55.29 14.41
C ASN A 415 -3.14 -53.79 14.13
N SER A 416 -3.13 -53.43 12.83
CA SER A 416 -3.33 -52.06 12.34
C SER A 416 -4.58 -51.36 12.90
N LEU A 417 -5.69 -52.08 13.11
CA LEU A 417 -6.94 -51.48 13.60
C LEU A 417 -6.81 -51.03 15.06
N LEU A 418 -6.19 -51.84 15.92
CA LEU A 418 -5.93 -51.48 17.31
C LEU A 418 -4.96 -50.30 17.41
N ALA A 419 -3.93 -50.26 16.55
CA ALA A 419 -3.02 -49.12 16.46
C ALA A 419 -3.75 -47.82 16.06
N LEU A 420 -4.63 -47.89 15.05
CA LEU A 420 -5.43 -46.74 14.61
C LEU A 420 -6.44 -46.28 15.68
N LYS A 421 -7.12 -47.21 16.35
CA LYS A 421 -8.01 -46.89 17.48
C LYS A 421 -7.25 -46.21 18.61
N ALA A 422 -6.02 -46.62 18.90
CA ALA A 422 -5.20 -45.98 19.92
C ALA A 422 -4.86 -44.52 19.58
N VAL A 423 -4.59 -44.20 18.31
CA VAL A 423 -4.40 -42.81 17.85
C VAL A 423 -5.71 -42.03 17.92
N SER A 424 -6.82 -42.62 17.47
CA SER A 424 -8.16 -42.02 17.51
C SER A 424 -8.60 -41.69 18.94
N MET A 425 -8.25 -42.52 19.91
CA MET A 425 -8.48 -42.32 21.35
C MET A 425 -7.39 -41.48 22.04
N GLU A 426 -6.43 -40.92 21.29
CA GLU A 426 -5.34 -40.09 21.81
C GLU A 426 -4.46 -40.80 22.87
N LYS A 427 -4.43 -42.14 22.88
CA LYS A 427 -3.55 -42.97 23.75
C LYS A 427 -2.10 -43.01 23.27
N VAL A 428 -1.87 -42.61 22.02
CA VAL A 428 -0.58 -42.48 21.35
C VAL A 428 -0.66 -41.26 20.41
N ASP A 429 0.48 -40.66 20.10
CA ASP A 429 0.52 -39.43 19.27
C ASP A 429 0.33 -39.71 17.78
N ALA A 430 0.87 -40.83 17.29
CA ALA A 430 0.89 -41.13 15.87
C ALA A 430 0.90 -42.64 15.58
N TYR A 431 0.47 -43.03 14.38
CA TYR A 431 0.63 -44.36 13.80
C TYR A 431 1.40 -44.25 12.48
N ILE A 432 2.38 -45.13 12.25
CA ILE A 432 3.07 -45.22 10.96
C ILE A 432 2.51 -46.42 10.20
N GLY A 433 1.73 -46.15 9.15
CA GLY A 433 0.99 -47.18 8.43
C GLY A 433 0.82 -46.91 6.95
N ASN A 434 0.44 -47.94 6.21
CA ASN A 434 0.14 -47.82 4.79
C ASN A 434 -1.19 -47.07 4.56
N ILE A 435 -1.20 -46.07 3.67
CA ILE A 435 -2.37 -45.19 3.47
C ILE A 435 -3.63 -45.93 2.99
N ALA A 436 -3.53 -46.88 2.05
CA ALA A 436 -4.70 -47.62 1.56
C ALA A 436 -5.32 -48.50 2.66
N ARG A 437 -4.48 -49.08 3.51
CA ARG A 437 -4.96 -49.88 4.66
C ARG A 437 -5.60 -48.99 5.73
N VAL A 438 -5.00 -47.83 6.00
CA VAL A 438 -5.56 -46.84 6.94
C VAL A 438 -6.93 -46.38 6.46
N ASP A 439 -7.03 -45.98 5.19
CA ASP A 439 -8.28 -45.53 4.58
C ASP A 439 -9.39 -46.58 4.68
N TYR A 440 -9.10 -47.83 4.27
CA TYR A 440 -10.04 -48.95 4.40
C TYR A 440 -10.49 -49.17 5.85
N LEU A 441 -9.54 -49.26 6.80
CA LEU A 441 -9.85 -49.54 8.19
C LEU A 441 -10.64 -48.39 8.82
N SER A 442 -10.32 -47.15 8.48
CA SER A 442 -11.05 -45.97 8.94
C SER A 442 -12.49 -45.98 8.44
N GLN A 443 -12.71 -46.21 7.14
CA GLN A 443 -14.06 -46.27 6.55
C GLN A 443 -14.87 -47.43 7.12
N LYS A 444 -14.31 -48.66 7.12
CA LYS A 444 -15.00 -49.86 7.61
C LYS A 444 -15.41 -49.77 9.08
N ASN A 445 -14.65 -49.02 9.90
CA ASN A 445 -14.89 -48.93 11.34
C ASN A 445 -15.42 -47.55 11.79
N GLY A 446 -15.80 -46.66 10.85
CA GLY A 446 -16.35 -45.34 11.16
C GLY A 446 -15.37 -44.40 11.90
N ILE A 447 -14.06 -44.54 11.69
CA ILE A 447 -13.06 -43.69 12.33
C ILE A 447 -12.87 -42.42 11.49
N THR A 448 -13.44 -41.30 11.96
CA THR A 448 -13.46 -40.02 11.21
C THR A 448 -12.50 -38.96 11.77
N ASN A 449 -11.95 -39.18 12.96
CA ASN A 449 -11.14 -38.20 13.68
C ASN A 449 -9.63 -38.32 13.45
N LEU A 450 -9.22 -38.93 12.32
CA LEU A 450 -7.82 -39.14 11.96
C LEU A 450 -7.45 -38.31 10.71
N LYS A 451 -6.20 -37.86 10.66
CA LYS A 451 -5.61 -37.19 9.50
C LYS A 451 -4.24 -37.74 9.15
N ILE A 452 -3.86 -37.56 7.89
CA ILE A 452 -2.50 -37.78 7.41
C ILE A 452 -1.66 -36.55 7.79
N SER A 453 -0.59 -36.79 8.56
CA SER A 453 0.20 -35.74 9.22
C SER A 453 1.61 -35.60 8.65
N GLY A 454 2.11 -36.59 7.90
CA GLY A 454 3.45 -36.50 7.31
C GLY A 454 3.83 -37.72 6.47
N GLU A 455 4.80 -37.53 5.58
CA GLU A 455 5.37 -38.60 4.75
C GLU A 455 6.50 -39.34 5.49
N THR A 456 6.65 -40.62 5.20
CA THR A 456 7.80 -41.39 5.65
C THR A 456 8.67 -41.82 4.46
N PRO A 457 9.97 -42.10 4.66
CA PRO A 457 10.80 -42.67 3.60
C PRO A 457 10.45 -44.13 3.30
N PHE A 458 9.46 -44.71 3.99
CA PHE A 458 9.10 -46.11 3.88
C PHE A 458 7.97 -46.32 2.88
N ARG A 459 8.10 -47.41 2.13
CA ARG A 459 7.08 -47.86 1.18
C ARG A 459 6.81 -49.34 1.42
N LEU A 460 5.54 -49.70 1.29
CA LEU A 460 5.10 -51.07 1.23
C LEU A 460 5.34 -51.59 -0.20
N ASN A 461 6.45 -52.30 -0.39
CA ASN A 461 6.85 -52.88 -1.67
C ASN A 461 6.50 -54.37 -1.68
N LEU A 462 5.27 -54.70 -2.09
CA LEU A 462 4.79 -56.08 -2.13
C LEU A 462 5.33 -56.79 -3.37
N ALA A 463 5.89 -57.98 -3.14
CA ALA A 463 6.37 -58.89 -4.17
C ALA A 463 5.74 -60.27 -3.97
N PHE A 464 5.78 -61.08 -5.03
CA PHE A 464 5.50 -62.51 -4.94
C PHE A 464 6.76 -63.24 -4.49
N GLY A 465 6.62 -64.19 -3.56
CA GLY A 465 7.71 -65.01 -3.04
C GLY A 465 7.54 -66.47 -3.41
N VAL A 466 8.41 -67.02 -4.25
CA VAL A 466 8.37 -68.42 -4.68
C VAL A 466 9.34 -69.23 -3.82
N ASN A 467 8.91 -70.42 -3.38
CA ASN A 467 9.79 -71.34 -2.66
C ASN A 467 11.04 -71.66 -3.51
N LYS A 468 12.22 -71.76 -2.88
CA LYS A 468 13.48 -72.01 -3.59
C LYS A 468 13.50 -73.30 -4.41
N ASP A 469 12.68 -74.28 -4.07
CA ASP A 469 12.53 -75.53 -4.82
C ASP A 469 11.87 -75.33 -6.20
N LEU A 470 11.16 -74.22 -6.40
CA LEU A 470 10.49 -73.85 -7.66
C LEU A 470 11.20 -72.65 -8.32
N LYS A 471 12.53 -72.62 -8.29
CA LYS A 471 13.35 -71.50 -8.80
C LYS A 471 13.04 -71.15 -10.26
N GLU A 472 12.70 -72.15 -11.08
CA GLU A 472 12.35 -72.00 -12.49
C GLU A 472 11.04 -71.20 -12.68
N PHE A 473 10.18 -71.12 -11.66
CA PHE A 473 8.94 -70.37 -11.74
C PHE A 473 9.12 -68.86 -11.61
N ILE A 474 10.20 -68.38 -10.97
CA ILE A 474 10.46 -66.95 -10.80
C ILE A 474 10.54 -66.17 -12.12
N PRO A 475 11.37 -66.57 -13.11
CA PRO A 475 11.41 -65.86 -14.39
C PRO A 475 10.09 -65.94 -15.15
N ILE A 476 9.35 -67.05 -15.03
CA ILE A 476 8.02 -67.23 -15.64
C ILE A 476 7.02 -66.25 -15.03
N LEU A 477 6.97 -66.18 -13.70
CA LEU A 477 6.10 -65.29 -12.94
C LEU A 477 6.45 -63.83 -13.20
N GLN A 478 7.75 -63.49 -13.29
CA GLN A 478 8.19 -62.14 -13.62
C GLN A 478 7.74 -61.75 -15.04
N LYS A 479 7.86 -62.63 -16.04
CA LYS A 479 7.35 -62.39 -17.39
C LYS A 479 5.83 -62.23 -17.43
N ALA A 480 5.10 -63.01 -16.62
CA ALA A 480 3.65 -62.86 -16.49
C ALA A 480 3.30 -61.47 -15.93
N LEU A 481 3.96 -61.03 -14.87
CA LEU A 481 3.79 -59.70 -14.28
C LEU A 481 4.17 -58.58 -15.25
N ASP A 482 5.25 -58.75 -16.01
CA ASP A 482 5.73 -57.76 -16.99
C ASP A 482 4.79 -57.63 -18.19
N SER A 483 3.96 -58.64 -18.45
CA SER A 483 2.94 -58.60 -19.50
C SER A 483 1.60 -57.94 -19.07
N ILE A 484 1.38 -57.72 -17.77
CA ILE A 484 0.21 -56.99 -17.25
C ILE A 484 0.32 -55.51 -17.63
N THR A 485 -0.68 -55.01 -18.35
CA THR A 485 -0.71 -53.63 -18.83
C THR A 485 -1.05 -52.64 -17.73
N GLN A 486 -0.66 -51.37 -17.92
CA GLN A 486 -1.03 -50.30 -16.99
C GLN A 486 -2.55 -50.13 -16.86
N GLU A 487 -3.32 -50.44 -17.91
CA GLU A 487 -4.79 -50.37 -17.86
C GLU A 487 -5.38 -51.43 -16.93
N GLU A 488 -4.89 -52.67 -17.02
CA GLU A 488 -5.28 -53.76 -16.12
C GLU A 488 -4.88 -53.44 -14.68
N GLU A 489 -3.65 -52.98 -14.45
CA GLU A 489 -3.16 -52.55 -13.15
C GLU A 489 -4.03 -51.42 -12.55
N ASN A 490 -4.35 -50.39 -13.35
CA ASN A 490 -5.22 -49.31 -12.92
C ASN A 490 -6.65 -49.77 -12.63
N LYS A 491 -7.17 -50.75 -13.38
CA LYS A 491 -8.49 -51.33 -13.16
C LYS A 491 -8.54 -52.06 -11.82
N ILE A 492 -7.50 -52.83 -11.50
CA ILE A 492 -7.37 -53.48 -10.19
C ILE A 492 -7.24 -52.41 -9.09
N TYR A 493 -6.35 -51.44 -9.27
CA TYR A 493 -6.11 -50.40 -8.26
C TYR A 493 -7.40 -49.63 -7.91
N LYS A 494 -8.15 -49.15 -8.91
CA LYS A 494 -9.41 -48.41 -8.70
C LYS A 494 -10.50 -49.23 -8.02
N LYS A 495 -10.56 -50.54 -8.30
CA LYS A 495 -11.54 -51.44 -7.70
C LYS A 495 -11.38 -51.53 -6.18
N TRP A 496 -10.14 -51.48 -5.69
CA TRP A 496 -9.82 -51.73 -4.28
C TRP A 496 -9.43 -50.48 -3.48
N ILE A 497 -8.98 -49.41 -4.14
CA ILE A 497 -8.52 -48.18 -3.50
C ILE A 497 -9.35 -47.01 -4.04
N SER A 498 -10.33 -46.55 -3.25
CA SER A 498 -11.15 -45.37 -3.54
C SER A 498 -10.65 -44.19 -2.72
N ILE A 499 -9.77 -43.37 -3.29
CA ILE A 499 -9.36 -42.11 -2.64
C ILE A 499 -10.49 -41.10 -2.83
N LYS A 500 -11.47 -41.11 -1.92
CA LYS A 500 -12.38 -39.96 -1.73
C LYS A 500 -11.72 -39.01 -0.74
N GLN A 501 -11.05 -37.98 -1.23
CA GLN A 501 -10.71 -36.85 -0.38
C GLN A 501 -11.97 -36.00 -0.19
N GLU A 502 -12.64 -36.17 0.95
CA GLU A 502 -13.48 -35.10 1.50
C GLU A 502 -12.54 -34.07 2.15
N THR A 503 -12.04 -33.11 1.36
CA THR A 503 -11.42 -31.93 1.96
C THR A 503 -12.54 -31.08 2.54
N ILE A 504 -12.79 -31.20 3.85
CA ILE A 504 -13.53 -30.20 4.60
C ILE A 504 -12.62 -28.97 4.64
N ILE A 505 -12.78 -28.08 3.66
CA ILE A 505 -12.14 -26.77 3.67
C ILE A 505 -12.89 -25.94 4.69
N ASP A 506 -12.24 -25.59 5.79
CA ASP A 506 -12.78 -24.66 6.78
C ASP A 506 -12.84 -23.25 6.17
N TYR A 507 -14.01 -22.87 5.67
CA TYR A 507 -14.28 -21.54 5.11
C TYR A 507 -14.48 -20.46 6.18
N SER A 508 -14.31 -20.74 7.48
CA SER A 508 -14.59 -19.74 8.52
C SER A 508 -13.72 -18.49 8.38
N LEU A 509 -12.44 -18.64 8.04
CA LEU A 509 -11.53 -17.51 7.77
C LEU A 509 -11.90 -16.75 6.50
N PHE A 510 -12.37 -17.44 5.48
CA PHE A 510 -12.83 -16.85 4.22
C PHE A 510 -14.08 -15.99 4.45
N TRP A 511 -15.08 -16.52 5.15
CA TRP A 511 -16.30 -15.78 5.49
C TRP A 511 -16.03 -14.62 6.46
N LYS A 512 -15.12 -14.78 7.45
CA LYS A 512 -14.66 -13.66 8.30
C LYS A 512 -14.01 -12.55 7.47
N SER A 513 -13.18 -12.91 6.49
CA SER A 513 -12.52 -11.93 5.61
C SER A 513 -13.51 -11.22 4.69
N ILE A 514 -14.51 -11.93 4.16
CA ILE A 514 -15.62 -11.35 3.40
C ILE A 514 -16.41 -10.38 4.27
N PHE A 515 -16.77 -10.79 5.49
CA PHE A 515 -17.53 -9.94 6.41
C PHE A 515 -16.79 -8.63 6.73
N ILE A 516 -15.48 -8.70 7.02
CA ILE A 516 -14.65 -7.51 7.25
C ILE A 516 -14.59 -6.64 5.99
N SER A 517 -14.46 -7.24 4.81
CA SER A 517 -14.41 -6.50 3.54
C SER A 517 -15.73 -5.78 3.25
N VAL A 518 -16.87 -6.43 3.51
CA VAL A 518 -18.21 -5.82 3.38
C VAL A 518 -18.38 -4.69 4.40
N LEU A 519 -17.94 -4.87 5.63
CA LEU A 519 -18.01 -3.83 6.66
C LEU A 519 -17.20 -2.59 6.25
N ILE A 520 -15.98 -2.79 5.75
CA ILE A 520 -15.13 -1.70 5.22
C ILE A 520 -15.82 -1.00 4.06
N LEU A 521 -16.42 -1.76 3.12
CA LEU A 521 -17.13 -1.19 1.98
C LEU A 521 -18.34 -0.34 2.43
N LEU A 522 -19.12 -0.82 3.40
CA LEU A 522 -20.25 -0.07 3.96
C LEU A 522 -19.80 1.21 4.66
N ILE A 523 -18.68 1.17 5.41
CA ILE A 523 -18.08 2.36 6.03
C ILE A 523 -17.69 3.37 4.94
N VAL A 524 -16.97 2.94 3.90
CA VAL A 524 -16.57 3.81 2.78
C VAL A 524 -17.79 4.41 2.07
N LEU A 525 -18.83 3.62 1.81
CA LEU A 525 -20.08 4.09 1.20
C LEU A 525 -20.80 5.10 2.09
N TYR A 526 -20.87 4.85 3.39
CA TYR A 526 -21.45 5.79 4.36
C TYR A 526 -20.69 7.12 4.39
N TRP A 527 -19.35 7.09 4.46
CA TRP A 527 -18.53 8.30 4.42
C TRP A 527 -18.65 9.04 3.10
N ASN A 528 -18.71 8.33 1.96
CA ASN A 528 -18.94 8.94 0.66
C ASN A 528 -20.29 9.66 0.58
N GLN A 529 -21.37 9.06 1.11
CA GLN A 529 -22.67 9.73 1.16
C GLN A 529 -22.66 10.93 2.11
N LYS A 530 -22.02 10.80 3.27
CA LYS A 530 -21.88 11.89 4.25
C LYS A 530 -21.08 13.06 3.69
N LEU A 531 -19.94 12.79 3.03
CA LEU A 531 -19.11 13.79 2.38
C LEU A 531 -19.85 14.51 1.26
N LYS A 532 -20.61 13.78 0.42
CA LYS A 532 -21.44 14.41 -0.61
C LYS A 532 -22.48 15.38 -0.03
N LYS A 533 -23.18 14.98 1.04
CA LYS A 533 -24.14 15.87 1.74
C LYS A 533 -23.44 17.10 2.33
N GLU A 534 -22.27 16.91 2.93
CA GLU A 534 -21.50 18.00 3.52
C GLU A 534 -21.00 19.00 2.46
N ILE A 535 -20.54 18.53 1.30
CA ILE A 535 -20.15 19.38 0.17
C ILE A 535 -21.33 20.21 -0.34
N ILE A 536 -22.51 19.59 -0.50
CA ILE A 536 -23.72 20.31 -0.93
C ILE A 536 -24.11 21.37 0.11
N ARG A 537 -24.06 21.03 1.42
CA ARG A 537 -24.34 21.98 2.50
C ARG A 537 -23.34 23.14 2.51
N ARG A 538 -22.05 22.87 2.35
CA ARG A 538 -20.99 23.90 2.28
C ARG A 538 -21.22 24.84 1.10
N LYS A 539 -21.47 24.32 -0.10
CA LYS A 539 -21.77 25.14 -1.28
C LYS A 539 -23.01 26.02 -1.09
N LYS A 540 -24.04 25.50 -0.41
CA LYS A 540 -25.24 26.29 -0.10
C LYS A 540 -24.92 27.45 0.85
N ILE A 541 -24.20 27.16 1.94
CA ILE A 541 -23.77 28.19 2.91
C ILE A 541 -22.86 29.22 2.24
N GLU A 542 -21.94 28.78 1.39
CA GLU A 542 -21.03 29.67 0.65
C GLU A 542 -21.81 30.64 -0.25
N LYS A 543 -22.82 30.14 -0.97
CA LYS A 543 -23.70 30.98 -1.79
C LYS A 543 -24.55 31.95 -0.95
N GLU A 544 -25.14 31.46 0.15
CA GLU A 544 -25.89 32.30 1.09
C GLU A 544 -24.99 33.40 1.70
N LEU A 545 -23.73 33.07 1.98
CA LEU A 545 -22.73 34.01 2.51
C LEU A 545 -22.30 35.05 1.46
N GLU A 546 -22.16 34.65 0.19
CA GLU A 546 -21.85 35.56 -0.92
C GLU A 546 -23.00 36.55 -1.17
N GLU A 547 -24.24 36.07 -1.20
CA GLU A 547 -25.45 36.92 -1.31
C GLU A 547 -25.58 37.87 -0.12
N LEU A 548 -25.31 37.38 1.10
CA LEU A 548 -25.33 38.18 2.31
C LEU A 548 -24.23 39.26 2.29
N ASN A 549 -23.00 38.92 1.90
CA ASN A 549 -21.90 39.86 1.80
C ASN A 549 -22.22 40.97 0.81
N LYS A 550 -22.72 40.64 -0.38
CA LYS A 550 -23.14 41.64 -1.38
C LYS A 550 -24.22 42.58 -0.84
N THR A 551 -25.18 42.03 -0.09
CA THR A 551 -26.24 42.82 0.55
C THR A 551 -25.69 43.72 1.67
N LEU A 552 -24.74 43.21 2.46
CA LEU A 552 -24.08 43.95 3.52
C LEU A 552 -23.24 45.10 2.95
N GLU A 553 -22.46 44.85 1.90
CA GLU A 553 -21.68 45.88 1.20
C GLU A 553 -22.57 47.03 0.72
N GLN A 554 -23.69 46.70 0.06
CA GLN A 554 -24.68 47.70 -0.37
C GLN A 554 -25.30 48.48 0.80
N LYS A 555 -25.57 47.81 1.94
CA LYS A 555 -26.08 48.48 3.14
C LYS A 555 -25.04 49.42 3.75
N VAL A 556 -23.79 48.98 3.84
CA VAL A 556 -22.67 49.78 4.36
C VAL A 556 -22.47 51.02 3.48
N GLU A 557 -22.40 50.85 2.16
CA GLU A 557 -22.23 51.95 1.23
C GLU A 557 -23.35 52.98 1.35
N ASN A 558 -24.61 52.53 1.38
CA ASN A 558 -25.76 53.40 1.59
C ASN A 558 -25.70 54.13 2.94
N GLN A 559 -25.26 53.45 4.00
CA GLN A 559 -25.14 54.07 5.32
C GLN A 559 -24.04 55.13 5.37
N VAL A 560 -22.89 54.86 4.72
CA VAL A 560 -21.80 55.83 4.59
C VAL A 560 -22.27 57.06 3.82
N TYR A 561 -23.01 56.88 2.72
CA TYR A 561 -23.57 57.99 1.95
C TYR A 561 -24.53 58.84 2.80
N LYS A 562 -25.46 58.20 3.53
CA LYS A 562 -26.39 58.88 4.44
C LYS A 562 -25.66 59.68 5.52
N ASN A 563 -24.64 59.09 6.16
CA ASN A 563 -23.87 59.76 7.21
C ASN A 563 -23.14 61.00 6.66
N LYS A 564 -22.50 60.89 5.48
CA LYS A 564 -21.84 62.03 4.82
C LYS A 564 -22.82 63.17 4.48
N ALA A 565 -24.00 62.82 3.99
CA ALA A 565 -25.05 63.80 3.70
C ALA A 565 -25.54 64.51 4.98
N GLN A 566 -25.76 63.76 6.07
CA GLN A 566 -26.13 64.33 7.36
C GLN A 566 -25.06 65.27 7.92
N GLN A 567 -23.77 64.90 7.82
CA GLN A 567 -22.66 65.76 8.23
C GLN A 567 -22.64 67.08 7.44
N ALA A 568 -22.86 67.03 6.12
CA ALA A 568 -22.92 68.24 5.29
C ALA A 568 -24.07 69.17 5.68
N ILE A 569 -25.24 68.61 6.02
CA ILE A 569 -26.40 69.37 6.50
C ILE A 569 -26.10 70.02 7.86
N MET A 570 -25.53 69.26 8.81
CA MET A 570 -25.14 69.78 10.12
C MET A 570 -24.15 70.94 10.01
N PHE A 571 -23.15 70.81 9.13
CA PHE A 571 -22.19 71.87 8.83
C PHE A 571 -22.87 73.15 8.34
N HIS A 572 -23.83 73.02 7.42
CA HIS A 572 -24.57 74.16 6.88
C HIS A 572 -25.44 74.83 7.96
N GLN A 573 -26.14 74.04 8.78
CA GLN A 573 -26.97 74.56 9.88
C GLN A 573 -26.14 75.32 10.92
N SER A 574 -24.98 74.79 11.33
CA SER A 574 -24.11 75.49 12.27
C SER A 574 -23.68 76.86 11.75
N ARG A 575 -23.35 76.92 10.46
CA ARG A 575 -22.95 78.16 9.82
C ARG A 575 -24.07 79.20 9.80
N LEU A 576 -25.29 78.78 9.47
CA LEU A 576 -26.46 79.66 9.50
C LEU A 576 -26.70 80.22 10.91
N ALA A 577 -26.51 79.39 11.94
CA ALA A 577 -26.63 79.82 13.33
C ALA A 577 -25.58 80.89 13.71
N GLN A 578 -24.31 80.70 13.32
CA GLN A 578 -23.22 81.68 13.52
C GLN A 578 -23.50 83.00 12.77
N MET A 579 -24.03 82.93 11.54
CA MET A 579 -24.46 84.12 10.80
C MET A 579 -25.58 84.88 11.53
N GLY A 580 -26.51 84.17 12.19
CA GLY A 580 -27.54 84.78 13.02
C GLY A 580 -26.98 85.59 14.19
N GLU A 581 -26.02 85.03 14.94
CA GLU A 581 -25.32 85.73 16.02
C GLU A 581 -24.56 86.97 15.52
N MET A 582 -23.86 86.83 14.39
CA MET A 582 -23.14 87.91 13.72
C MET A 582 -24.07 89.07 13.30
N ILE A 583 -25.24 88.78 12.73
CA ILE A 583 -26.22 89.82 12.36
C ILE A 583 -26.65 90.62 13.60
N SER A 584 -26.82 89.94 14.74
CA SER A 584 -27.11 90.60 16.01
C SER A 584 -25.96 91.52 16.46
N MET A 585 -24.71 91.08 16.32
CA MET A 585 -23.53 91.91 16.59
C MET A 585 -23.42 93.12 15.66
N ILE A 586 -23.66 92.95 14.35
CA ILE A 586 -23.65 94.03 13.36
C ILE A 586 -24.72 95.06 13.70
N ALA A 587 -25.93 94.61 14.02
CA ALA A 587 -27.03 95.49 14.41
C ALA A 587 -26.64 96.33 15.65
N HIS A 588 -26.00 95.72 16.64
CA HIS A 588 -25.49 96.45 17.81
C HIS A 588 -24.37 97.44 17.44
N GLN A 589 -23.42 97.02 16.60
CA GLN A 589 -22.31 97.87 16.18
C GLN A 589 -22.73 99.03 15.28
N TRP A 590 -23.81 98.90 14.51
CA TRP A 590 -24.38 99.98 13.69
C TRP A 590 -25.13 101.03 14.51
N ARG A 591 -25.78 100.64 15.61
CA ARG A 591 -26.46 101.61 16.49
C ARG A 591 -25.49 102.67 17.03
N GLN A 592 -24.23 102.30 17.27
CA GLN A 592 -23.21 103.22 17.79
C GLN A 592 -22.88 104.41 16.86
N PRO A 593 -22.44 104.20 15.60
CA PRO A 593 -22.21 105.29 14.65
C PRO A 593 -23.50 106.04 14.32
N LEU A 594 -24.66 105.36 14.27
CA LEU A 594 -25.95 106.04 14.10
C LEU A 594 -26.25 107.02 15.25
N ASN A 595 -25.99 106.61 16.50
CA ASN A 595 -26.12 107.48 17.65
C ASN A 595 -25.13 108.65 17.58
N ASN A 596 -23.87 108.40 17.19
CA ASN A 596 -22.88 109.46 16.99
C ASN A 596 -23.34 110.47 15.94
N VAL A 597 -23.82 110.00 14.78
CA VAL A 597 -24.38 110.86 13.72
C VAL A 597 -25.57 111.65 14.25
N SER A 598 -26.46 111.02 15.02
CA SER A 598 -27.59 111.71 15.65
C SER A 598 -27.12 112.82 16.61
N THR A 599 -26.13 112.55 17.47
CA THR A 599 -25.53 113.55 18.36
C THR A 599 -24.82 114.67 17.59
N MET A 600 -24.13 114.35 16.50
CA MET A 600 -23.51 115.33 15.61
C MET A 600 -24.56 116.25 14.98
N ILE A 601 -25.66 115.70 14.47
CA ILE A 601 -26.78 116.46 13.90
C ILE A 601 -27.39 117.38 14.97
N GLN A 602 -27.66 116.84 16.16
CA GLN A 602 -28.18 117.64 17.28
C GLN A 602 -27.21 118.78 17.66
N THR A 603 -25.89 118.52 17.61
CA THR A 603 -24.87 119.54 17.88
C THR A 603 -24.92 120.66 16.85
N VAL A 604 -25.06 120.34 15.56
CA VAL A 604 -25.24 121.34 14.48
C VAL A 604 -26.49 122.16 14.70
N VAL A 605 -27.64 121.51 14.97
CA VAL A 605 -28.91 122.20 15.23
C VAL A 605 -28.80 123.13 16.45
N LEU A 606 -28.13 122.69 17.53
CA LEU A 606 -27.90 123.50 18.73
C LEU A 606 -26.97 124.69 18.46
N LYS A 607 -25.91 124.50 17.65
CA LYS A 607 -24.99 125.58 17.27
C LYS A 607 -25.67 126.61 16.37
N TYR A 608 -26.53 126.17 15.45
CA TYR A 608 -27.37 127.03 14.61
C TYR A 608 -28.32 127.88 15.45
N LYS A 609 -29.09 127.27 16.36
CA LYS A 609 -30.02 127.99 17.26
C LYS A 609 -29.35 129.00 18.21
N LYS A 610 -28.03 128.91 18.40
CA LYS A 610 -27.24 129.81 19.25
C LYS A 610 -26.41 130.82 18.44
N ASP A 611 -26.63 130.93 17.13
CA ASP A 611 -25.83 131.73 16.19
C ASP A 611 -24.32 131.47 16.27
N LYS A 612 -23.93 130.23 16.62
CA LYS A 612 -22.54 129.75 16.74
C LYS A 612 -22.17 128.77 15.63
N LEU A 613 -22.91 128.76 14.53
CA LEU A 613 -22.62 127.94 13.36
C LEU A 613 -21.69 128.71 12.41
N ASN A 614 -20.57 128.11 12.02
CA ASN A 614 -19.63 128.67 11.06
C ASN A 614 -19.11 127.56 10.12
N ASN A 615 -18.34 127.95 9.11
CA ASN A 615 -17.82 127.02 8.11
C ASN A 615 -16.95 125.92 8.73
N GLU A 616 -16.13 126.24 9.73
CA GLU A 616 -15.27 125.25 10.42
C GLU A 616 -16.09 124.16 11.13
N VAL A 617 -17.18 124.53 11.81
CA VAL A 617 -18.10 123.58 12.46
C VAL A 617 -18.80 122.70 11.41
N MET A 618 -19.20 123.26 10.27
CA MET A 618 -19.86 122.51 9.19
C MET A 618 -18.90 121.56 8.46
N GLU A 619 -17.66 121.98 8.18
CA GLU A 619 -16.64 121.12 7.58
C GLU A 619 -16.25 119.97 8.50
N LYS A 620 -16.09 120.24 9.81
CA LYS A 620 -15.87 119.20 10.82
C LYS A 620 -17.05 118.23 10.89
N PHE A 621 -18.29 118.73 10.92
CA PHE A 621 -19.49 117.89 10.89
C PHE A 621 -19.51 116.97 9.65
N ASN A 622 -19.25 117.51 8.45
CA ASN A 622 -19.24 116.71 7.22
C ASN A 622 -18.15 115.64 7.26
N THR A 623 -16.95 115.99 7.74
CA THR A 623 -15.81 115.06 7.86
C THR A 623 -16.11 113.94 8.86
N ASP A 624 -16.67 114.28 10.03
CA ASP A 624 -16.99 113.31 11.07
C ASP A 624 -18.15 112.39 10.66
N VAL A 625 -19.20 112.90 9.99
CA VAL A 625 -20.31 112.09 9.47
C VAL A 625 -19.84 111.15 8.36
N LEU A 626 -19.05 111.64 7.39
CA LEU A 626 -18.48 110.78 6.34
C LEU A 626 -17.58 109.70 6.94
N LYS A 627 -16.84 110.02 8.01
CA LYS A 627 -16.04 109.03 8.75
C LYS A 627 -16.92 107.96 9.41
N GLN A 628 -18.07 108.31 9.99
CA GLN A 628 -19.02 107.34 10.54
C GLN A 628 -19.67 106.46 9.44
N ILE A 629 -20.06 107.05 8.30
CA ILE A 629 -20.64 106.31 7.16
C ILE A 629 -19.61 105.33 6.58
N LYS A 630 -18.37 105.78 6.35
CA LYS A 630 -17.28 104.93 5.88
C LYS A 630 -16.97 103.80 6.88
N TYR A 631 -16.98 104.11 8.17
CA TYR A 631 -16.82 103.11 9.23
C TYR A 631 -17.94 102.06 9.20
N MET A 632 -19.20 102.47 9.06
CA MET A 632 -20.33 101.54 8.93
C MET A 632 -20.18 100.65 7.69
N SER A 633 -19.88 101.22 6.52
CA SER A 633 -19.69 100.45 5.28
C SER A 633 -18.55 99.45 5.39
N GLN A 634 -17.39 99.89 5.89
CA GLN A 634 -16.23 99.01 6.07
C GLN A 634 -16.54 97.88 7.05
N THR A 635 -17.27 98.17 8.13
CA THR A 635 -17.70 97.14 9.10
C THR A 635 -18.55 96.07 8.38
N ILE A 636 -19.50 96.46 7.53
CA ILE A 636 -20.34 95.52 6.78
C ILE A 636 -19.49 94.63 5.87
N ASP A 637 -18.57 95.23 5.13
CA ASP A 637 -17.71 94.51 4.20
C ASP A 637 -16.76 93.55 4.94
N ASP A 638 -16.15 93.99 6.04
CA ASP A 638 -15.28 93.14 6.87
C ASP A 638 -16.03 91.92 7.40
N PHE A 639 -17.25 92.11 7.90
CA PHE A 639 -18.11 91.03 8.36
C PHE A 639 -18.55 90.11 7.21
N LYS A 640 -19.00 90.67 6.09
CA LYS A 640 -19.42 89.91 4.90
C LYS A 640 -18.28 89.05 4.35
N ASP A 641 -17.10 89.64 4.19
CA ASP A 641 -15.94 88.96 3.60
C ASP A 641 -15.41 87.84 4.51
N PHE A 642 -15.52 88.00 5.84
CA PHE A 642 -15.09 87.01 6.82
C PHE A 642 -15.97 85.75 6.84
N PHE A 643 -17.29 85.89 6.59
CA PHE A 643 -18.23 84.77 6.61
C PHE A 643 -18.62 84.24 5.22
N GLN A 644 -18.14 84.87 4.14
CA GLN A 644 -18.26 84.32 2.79
C GLN A 644 -17.46 83.02 2.62
N PRO A 645 -18.04 81.98 1.98
CA PRO A 645 -17.31 80.75 1.68
C PRO A 645 -16.35 81.02 0.53
N ARG A 646 -15.08 81.28 0.85
CA ARG A 646 -14.01 81.19 -0.13
C ARG A 646 -13.25 79.90 0.12
N ARG A 647 -13.78 78.82 -0.46
CA ARG A 647 -13.12 77.50 -0.45
C ARG A 647 -11.93 77.43 -1.42
N LYS A 648 -11.15 78.51 -1.51
CA LYS A 648 -9.91 78.54 -2.27
C LYS A 648 -8.79 78.64 -1.25
N LYS A 649 -7.84 77.70 -1.31
CA LYS A 649 -6.60 77.83 -0.57
C LYS A 649 -5.85 79.04 -1.14
N GLU A 650 -5.41 79.91 -0.25
CA GLU A 650 -4.57 81.05 -0.62
C GLU A 650 -3.45 81.19 0.39
N GLU A 651 -2.36 81.80 -0.04
CA GLU A 651 -1.29 82.20 0.86
C GLU A 651 -1.68 83.50 1.54
N PHE A 652 -1.64 83.52 2.86
CA PHE A 652 -2.00 84.70 3.64
C PHE A 652 -1.07 84.87 4.85
N GLU A 653 -0.91 86.10 5.30
CA GLU A 653 -0.22 86.40 6.54
C GLU A 653 -1.12 86.07 7.73
N LEU A 654 -0.67 85.20 8.63
CA LEU A 654 -1.51 84.78 9.75
C LEU A 654 -1.74 85.90 10.77
N CYS A 655 -0.71 86.71 11.03
CA CYS A 655 -0.83 87.82 11.95
C CYS A 655 -1.85 88.86 11.46
N ASP A 656 -2.06 88.99 10.15
CA ASP A 656 -3.15 89.80 9.58
C ASP A 656 -4.52 89.22 9.96
N ILE A 657 -4.73 87.90 9.82
CA ILE A 657 -5.98 87.24 10.25
C ILE A 657 -6.22 87.45 11.75
N ILE A 658 -5.23 87.19 12.59
CA ILE A 658 -5.38 87.31 14.05
C ILE A 658 -5.74 88.76 14.41
N LYS A 659 -5.05 89.74 13.83
CA LYS A 659 -5.35 91.17 14.05
C LYS A 659 -6.75 91.53 13.57
N LYS A 660 -7.21 90.99 12.44
CA LYS A 660 -8.57 91.16 11.91
C LYS A 660 -9.63 90.51 12.79
N SER A 661 -9.43 89.25 13.22
CA SER A 661 -10.33 88.57 14.16
C SER A 661 -10.44 89.33 15.49
N VAL A 662 -9.32 89.87 15.99
CA VAL A 662 -9.32 90.71 17.20
C VAL A 662 -10.01 92.06 16.95
N SER A 663 -9.83 92.70 15.79
CA SER A 663 -10.49 93.98 15.50
C SER A 663 -12.01 93.86 15.40
N LEU A 664 -12.53 92.71 14.95
CA LEU A 664 -13.97 92.43 14.94
C LEU A 664 -14.58 92.35 16.35
N ILE A 665 -13.78 92.00 17.35
CA ILE A 665 -14.18 91.91 18.77
C ILE A 665 -13.90 93.22 19.52
N LYS A 666 -12.94 94.04 19.06
CA LYS A 666 -12.46 95.26 19.73
C LYS A 666 -13.48 96.36 20.05
N PRO A 667 -14.67 96.53 19.42
CA PRO A 667 -15.61 97.59 19.81
C PRO A 667 -16.40 97.32 21.11
N ILE A 668 -15.85 96.59 22.08
CA ILE A 668 -16.44 96.40 23.41
C ILE A 668 -15.68 97.28 24.40
N LYS A 669 -15.95 98.58 24.36
CA LYS A 669 -15.40 99.59 25.29
C LYS A 669 -15.80 99.42 26.77
N ASN A 670 -16.46 98.31 27.15
CA ASN A 670 -16.94 98.07 28.51
C ASN A 670 -16.29 96.86 29.21
N ILE A 671 -15.30 96.19 28.61
CA ILE A 671 -14.52 95.16 29.32
C ILE A 671 -13.05 95.55 29.24
N ASN A 672 -12.45 95.92 30.37
CA ASN A 672 -11.02 96.19 30.51
C ASN A 672 -10.22 94.87 30.36
N VAL A 673 -10.09 94.37 29.13
CA VAL A 673 -9.23 93.21 28.81
C VAL A 673 -7.94 93.72 28.19
N ASN A 674 -6.80 93.40 28.79
CA ASN A 674 -5.50 93.63 28.18
C ASN A 674 -5.24 92.56 27.11
N LEU A 675 -5.04 92.98 25.86
CA LEU A 675 -4.80 92.10 24.72
C LEU A 675 -3.32 92.14 24.35
N GLU A 676 -2.58 91.07 24.63
CA GLU A 676 -1.18 90.91 24.23
C GLU A 676 -1.10 90.02 23.00
N ILE A 677 -0.61 90.56 21.88
CA ILE A 677 -0.41 89.81 20.63
C ILE A 677 1.09 89.74 20.37
N ASP A 678 1.69 88.58 20.62
CA ASP A 678 3.09 88.30 20.31
C ASP A 678 3.18 87.49 19.01
N CYS A 679 3.43 88.23 17.93
CA CYS A 679 3.59 87.72 16.58
C CYS A 679 5.08 87.74 16.22
N LYS A 680 5.84 86.72 16.60
CA LYS A 680 7.27 86.62 16.25
C LYS A 680 7.42 86.15 14.81
N ASN A 681 8.04 86.98 13.96
CA ASN A 681 8.29 86.78 12.53
C ASN A 681 7.04 86.69 11.64
N THR A 682 7.03 87.44 10.52
CA THR A 682 5.96 87.41 9.52
C THR A 682 5.81 85.99 8.97
N THR A 683 4.67 85.36 9.24
CA THR A 683 4.42 83.96 8.90
C THR A 683 3.28 83.87 7.89
N TYR A 684 3.63 83.48 6.67
CA TYR A 684 2.67 83.11 5.62
C TYR A 684 2.26 81.65 5.75
N VAL A 685 0.98 81.41 5.53
CA VAL A 685 0.30 80.12 5.67
C VAL A 685 -0.51 79.90 4.39
N TYR A 686 -0.36 78.73 3.75
CA TYR A 686 -1.22 78.33 2.64
C TYR A 686 -2.41 77.53 3.18
N GLY A 687 -3.62 78.05 3.02
CA GLY A 687 -4.80 77.38 3.53
C GLY A 687 -6.09 78.17 3.37
N TYR A 688 -7.07 77.80 4.19
CA TYR A 688 -8.40 78.40 4.19
C TYR A 688 -8.43 79.62 5.11
N LYS A 689 -8.11 80.79 4.55
CA LYS A 689 -7.96 82.07 5.26
C LYS A 689 -9.17 82.38 6.15
N ASN A 690 -10.37 82.35 5.59
CA ASN A 690 -11.59 82.74 6.28
C ASN A 690 -11.99 81.72 7.34
N GLU A 691 -11.82 80.43 7.05
CA GLU A 691 -12.14 79.33 7.95
C GLU A 691 -11.23 79.36 9.20
N LEU A 692 -9.93 79.59 9.02
CA LEU A 692 -9.02 79.78 10.14
C LEU A 692 -9.36 81.03 10.96
N GLY A 693 -9.73 82.13 10.28
CA GLY A 693 -10.25 83.33 10.93
C GLY A 693 -11.47 83.02 11.82
N GLN A 694 -12.45 82.27 11.30
CA GLN A 694 -13.65 81.87 12.03
C GLN A 694 -13.33 81.01 13.26
N ALA A 695 -12.40 80.06 13.14
CA ALA A 695 -11.92 79.28 14.28
C ALA A 695 -11.35 80.17 15.40
N VAL A 696 -10.50 81.14 15.04
CA VAL A 696 -9.93 82.11 15.99
C VAL A 696 -11.01 83.00 16.61
N LEU A 697 -11.95 83.51 15.81
CA LEU A 697 -13.05 84.33 16.29
C LEU A 697 -13.96 83.56 17.27
N ASN A 698 -14.26 82.29 16.98
CA ASN A 698 -15.06 81.44 17.85
C ASN A 698 -14.38 81.20 19.21
N ILE A 699 -13.07 80.99 19.23
CA ILE A 699 -12.29 80.86 20.48
C ILE A 699 -12.34 82.17 21.26
N LEU A 700 -12.08 83.31 20.62
CA LEU A 700 -12.08 84.61 21.29
C LEU A 700 -13.47 85.02 21.81
N ASN A 701 -14.55 84.67 21.11
CA ASN A 701 -15.91 84.87 21.60
C ASN A 701 -16.20 84.00 22.83
N ASN A 702 -15.71 82.76 22.87
CA ASN A 702 -15.81 81.94 24.07
C ASN A 702 -15.03 82.53 25.26
N SER A 703 -13.82 83.05 25.04
CA SER A 703 -13.06 83.77 26.08
C SER A 703 -13.81 85.01 26.57
N LYS A 704 -14.42 85.79 25.67
CA LYS A 704 -15.26 86.94 26.04
C LYS A 704 -16.43 86.52 26.93
N ASP A 705 -17.18 85.51 26.53
CA ASP A 705 -18.35 85.06 27.31
C ASP A 705 -17.95 84.50 28.68
N ALA A 706 -16.77 83.89 28.78
CA ALA A 706 -16.19 83.47 30.06
C ALA A 706 -15.85 84.70 30.93
N PHE A 707 -15.32 85.78 30.35
CA PHE A 707 -15.06 87.03 31.07
C PHE A 707 -16.31 87.75 31.57
N GLU A 708 -17.47 87.58 30.94
CA GLU A 708 -18.74 88.11 31.47
C GLU A 708 -19.19 87.39 32.75
N GLN A 709 -18.77 86.13 32.92
CA GLN A 709 -19.12 85.29 34.06
C GLN A 709 -18.05 85.32 35.16
N CYS A 710 -16.90 85.94 34.89
CA CYS A 710 -15.77 86.03 35.80
C CYS A 710 -15.64 87.42 36.42
N SER A 711 -15.45 87.47 37.74
CA SER A 711 -15.35 88.72 38.52
C SER A 711 -13.93 89.31 38.61
N LYS A 712 -12.93 88.75 37.88
CA LYS A 712 -11.54 89.26 37.87
C LYS A 712 -11.47 90.68 37.32
N LYS A 713 -10.68 91.55 37.98
CA LYS A 713 -10.43 92.94 37.54
C LYS A 713 -9.35 93.03 36.45
N ASP A 714 -8.30 92.22 36.56
CA ASP A 714 -7.17 92.20 35.62
C ASP A 714 -7.39 91.13 34.54
N LYS A 715 -8.29 91.40 33.59
CA LYS A 715 -8.62 90.48 32.50
C LYS A 715 -7.56 90.58 31.40
N TRP A 716 -7.05 89.47 30.90
CA TRP A 716 -6.12 89.46 29.77
C TRP A 716 -6.32 88.27 28.84
N ILE A 717 -6.02 88.48 27.56
CA ILE A 717 -5.91 87.43 26.55
C ILE A 717 -4.54 87.59 25.90
N LYS A 718 -3.77 86.50 25.87
CA LYS A 718 -2.46 86.43 25.24
C LYS A 718 -2.54 85.53 24.02
N ILE A 719 -2.19 86.08 22.87
CA ILE A 719 -2.12 85.35 21.61
C ILE A 719 -0.66 85.26 21.21
N THR A 720 -0.11 84.05 21.15
CA THR A 720 1.27 83.82 20.71
C THR A 720 1.28 82.94 19.48
N THR A 721 2.15 83.30 18.54
CA THR A 721 2.39 82.51 17.34
C THR A 721 3.85 82.07 17.26
N GLN A 722 4.07 80.81 16.88
CA GLN A 722 5.41 80.27 16.68
C GLN A 722 5.45 79.41 15.41
N LYS A 723 6.42 79.70 14.56
CA LYS A 723 6.73 78.87 13.38
C LYS A 723 7.96 78.00 13.66
N THR A 724 7.85 76.72 13.34
CA THR A 724 8.97 75.77 13.21
C THR A 724 9.14 75.37 11.75
N LYS A 725 10.11 74.50 11.41
CA LYS A 725 10.36 74.11 10.00
C LYS A 725 9.11 73.55 9.29
N ASN A 726 8.31 72.72 9.99
CA ASN A 726 7.20 71.98 9.39
C ASN A 726 5.86 72.20 10.11
N GLN A 727 5.84 72.99 11.18
CA GLN A 727 4.64 73.19 11.98
C GLN A 727 4.50 74.64 12.41
N PHE A 728 3.25 75.05 12.50
CA PHE A 728 2.86 76.33 13.03
C PHE A 728 1.98 76.14 14.27
N PHE A 729 2.29 76.92 15.31
CA PHE A 729 1.60 76.91 16.59
C PHE A 729 0.92 78.25 16.83
N LEU A 730 -0.39 78.21 17.04
CA LEU A 730 -1.19 79.33 17.54
C LEU A 730 -1.73 78.97 18.91
N ASN A 731 -1.30 79.73 19.91
CA ASN A 731 -1.73 79.59 21.29
C ASN A 731 -2.55 80.83 21.66
N ILE A 732 -3.79 80.61 22.07
CA ILE A 732 -4.69 81.64 22.60
C ILE A 732 -4.95 81.26 24.06
N GLU A 733 -4.39 82.04 24.98
CA GLU A 733 -4.57 81.85 26.41
C GLU A 733 -5.38 83.01 26.99
N ASP A 734 -6.37 82.69 27.81
CA ASP A 734 -7.12 83.67 28.58
C ASP A 734 -7.09 83.34 30.07
N ASN A 735 -7.24 84.36 30.90
CA ASN A 735 -7.34 84.20 32.35
C ASN A 735 -8.79 84.21 32.87
N ALA A 736 -9.79 83.92 32.00
CA ALA A 736 -11.21 83.96 32.34
C ALA A 736 -11.67 82.76 33.19
N GLY A 737 -10.77 81.82 33.47
CA GLY A 737 -11.02 80.58 34.17
C GLY A 737 -10.66 79.38 33.29
N GLY A 738 -11.00 78.18 33.73
CA GLY A 738 -10.78 76.95 32.98
C GLY A 738 -12.07 76.17 32.76
N ILE A 739 -11.96 75.04 32.08
CA ILE A 739 -13.05 74.10 31.83
C ILE A 739 -13.11 73.06 32.96
N LYS A 740 -14.30 72.76 33.51
CA LYS A 740 -14.44 71.71 34.54
C LYS A 740 -14.03 70.34 33.97
N LYS A 741 -13.32 69.53 34.76
CA LYS A 741 -12.82 68.20 34.31
C LYS A 741 -13.91 67.30 33.74
N GLU A 742 -15.12 67.37 34.28
CA GLU A 742 -16.28 66.54 33.88
C GLU A 742 -16.78 66.80 32.46
N ILE A 743 -16.52 67.99 31.91
CA ILE A 743 -17.02 68.40 30.59
C ILE A 743 -15.92 68.47 29.53
N PHE A 744 -14.66 68.22 29.93
CA PHE A 744 -13.49 68.37 29.06
C PHE A 744 -13.55 67.48 27.81
N ASP A 745 -14.11 66.27 27.94
CA ASP A 745 -14.27 65.34 26.82
C ASP A 745 -15.45 65.70 25.90
N LYS A 746 -16.37 66.56 26.38
CA LYS A 746 -17.62 66.92 25.71
C LYS A 746 -17.63 68.29 25.06
N VAL A 747 -16.65 69.17 25.37
CA VAL A 747 -16.64 70.55 24.84
C VAL A 747 -16.53 70.64 23.32
N PHE A 748 -16.06 69.58 22.67
CA PHE A 748 -16.04 69.48 21.21
C PHE A 748 -17.21 68.67 20.64
N ASP A 749 -18.13 68.15 21.46
CA ASP A 749 -19.30 67.43 20.97
C ASP A 749 -20.30 68.41 20.32
N PRO A 750 -20.95 68.03 19.21
CA PRO A 750 -21.95 68.86 18.58
C PRO A 750 -23.14 69.10 19.55
N TYR A 751 -23.63 70.34 19.58
CA TYR A 751 -24.73 70.82 20.43
C TYR A 751 -24.44 70.85 21.94
N PHE A 752 -23.21 70.52 22.35
CA PHE A 752 -22.82 70.66 23.75
C PHE A 752 -22.59 72.14 24.09
N SER A 753 -23.36 72.67 25.04
CA SER A 753 -23.29 74.07 25.46
C SER A 753 -23.55 74.19 26.96
N THR A 754 -22.74 75.00 27.64
CA THR A 754 -22.96 75.37 29.05
C THR A 754 -23.81 76.64 29.19
N LYS A 755 -24.29 77.20 28.08
CA LYS A 755 -24.97 78.52 28.00
C LYS A 755 -26.48 78.39 27.69
N LEU A 756 -27.20 77.60 28.50
CA LEU A 756 -28.63 77.25 28.26
C LEU A 756 -29.57 78.47 28.14
N ASN A 757 -29.26 79.60 28.78
CA ASN A 757 -30.12 80.80 28.79
C ASN A 757 -29.64 81.95 27.87
N LYS A 758 -28.53 81.78 27.13
CA LYS A 758 -27.89 82.82 26.30
C LYS A 758 -27.82 82.47 24.80
N ASN A 759 -28.76 81.66 24.29
CA ASN A 759 -28.79 81.19 22.88
C ASN A 759 -27.51 80.47 22.41
N GLY A 760 -26.74 79.85 23.32
CA GLY A 760 -25.52 79.13 22.94
C GLY A 760 -25.82 77.86 22.16
N THR A 761 -25.58 77.88 20.85
CA THR A 761 -25.91 76.80 19.90
C THR A 761 -25.16 75.48 20.14
N GLY A 762 -24.07 75.51 20.91
CA GLY A 762 -23.23 74.34 21.19
C GLY A 762 -22.46 73.80 19.98
N LEU A 763 -22.45 74.53 18.88
CA LEU A 763 -21.77 74.12 17.65
C LEU A 763 -20.43 74.82 17.43
N GLY A 764 -20.12 75.91 18.13
CA GLY A 764 -18.94 76.74 17.87
C GLY A 764 -17.60 76.00 18.04
N LEU A 765 -17.40 75.30 19.16
CA LEU A 765 -16.17 74.52 19.40
C LEU A 765 -16.10 73.26 18.55
N TYR A 766 -17.22 72.55 18.37
CA TYR A 766 -17.31 71.42 17.43
C TYR A 766 -16.87 71.84 16.02
N MET A 767 -17.38 72.96 15.52
CA MET A 767 -17.00 73.50 14.21
C MET A 767 -15.56 73.97 14.15
N THR A 768 -15.05 74.56 15.24
CA THR A 768 -13.64 74.93 15.34
C THR A 768 -12.76 73.67 15.19
N LYS A 769 -13.14 72.56 15.85
CA LYS A 769 -12.45 71.28 15.69
C LYS A 769 -12.55 70.74 14.26
N VAL A 770 -13.73 70.73 13.65
CA VAL A 770 -13.92 70.32 12.23
C VAL A 770 -13.07 71.17 11.29
N ILE A 771 -13.04 72.49 11.47
CA ILE A 771 -12.24 73.39 10.63
C ILE A 771 -10.74 73.07 10.77
N ILE A 772 -10.24 72.95 12.00
CA ILE A 772 -8.82 72.70 12.25
C ILE A 772 -8.42 71.29 11.79
N GLU A 773 -9.15 70.25 12.20
CA GLU A 773 -8.79 68.85 11.97
C GLU A 773 -9.18 68.34 10.58
N ASP A 774 -10.39 68.62 10.11
CA ASP A 774 -10.89 68.05 8.85
C ASP A 774 -10.49 68.88 7.62
N TYR A 775 -10.49 70.21 7.72
CA TYR A 775 -10.19 71.07 6.56
C TYR A 775 -8.75 71.55 6.52
N ILE A 776 -8.22 72.02 7.64
CA ILE A 776 -6.84 72.53 7.72
C ILE A 776 -5.83 71.39 7.96
N LYS A 777 -6.30 70.20 8.37
CA LYS A 777 -5.45 69.04 8.71
C LYS A 777 -4.46 69.32 9.85
N GLY A 778 -4.85 70.20 10.77
CA GLY A 778 -4.15 70.48 12.01
C GLY A 778 -4.72 69.73 13.22
N THR A 779 -4.30 70.11 14.42
CA THR A 779 -4.85 69.60 15.68
C THR A 779 -5.18 70.75 16.62
N ILE A 780 -6.33 70.67 17.30
CA ILE A 780 -6.70 71.62 18.35
C ILE A 780 -6.70 70.92 19.72
N LYS A 781 -6.14 71.57 20.73
CA LYS A 781 -6.14 71.10 22.11
C LYS A 781 -6.53 72.22 23.05
N LEU A 782 -7.23 71.84 24.12
CA LEU A 782 -7.54 72.71 25.23
C LEU A 782 -6.74 72.21 26.44
N GLU A 783 -6.23 73.12 27.24
CA GLU A 783 -5.52 72.81 28.48
C GLU A 783 -5.84 73.88 29.53
N ASN A 784 -6.22 73.47 30.74
CA ASN A 784 -6.36 74.42 31.85
C ASN A 784 -4.96 74.78 32.37
N THR A 785 -4.61 76.06 32.31
CA THR A 785 -3.36 76.57 32.90
C THR A 785 -3.61 77.04 34.33
N LYS A 786 -2.54 77.46 35.02
CA LYS A 786 -2.68 78.05 36.36
C LYS A 786 -3.47 79.37 36.34
N GLU A 787 -3.47 80.06 35.21
CA GLU A 787 -4.06 81.39 35.04
C GLU A 787 -5.46 81.35 34.42
N GLY A 788 -5.73 80.36 33.55
CA GLY A 788 -7.05 80.13 32.96
C GLY A 788 -7.06 78.97 31.94
N LEU A 789 -7.35 79.27 30.67
CA LEU A 789 -7.50 78.27 29.61
C LEU A 789 -6.58 78.59 28.43
N LEU A 790 -5.77 77.61 28.03
CA LEU A 790 -4.95 77.64 26.84
C LEU A 790 -5.61 76.82 25.73
N THR A 791 -5.84 77.46 24.59
CA THR A 791 -6.21 76.79 23.34
C THR A 791 -5.00 76.75 22.41
N SER A 792 -4.53 75.55 22.10
CA SER A 792 -3.38 75.31 21.22
C SER A 792 -3.83 74.73 19.88
N ILE A 793 -3.53 75.42 18.80
CA ILE A 793 -3.76 74.98 17.43
C ILE A 793 -2.39 74.69 16.80
N THR A 794 -2.20 73.47 16.30
CA THR A 794 -1.02 73.07 15.53
C THR A 794 -1.42 72.81 14.09
N ILE A 795 -0.76 73.45 13.13
CA ILE A 795 -0.98 73.26 11.70
C ILE A 795 0.32 72.71 11.12
N ASN A 796 0.24 71.57 10.42
CA ASN A 796 1.39 70.97 9.75
C ASN A 796 1.49 71.53 8.32
N PHE A 797 2.71 71.88 7.87
CA PHE A 797 2.99 72.20 6.48
C PHE A 797 3.86 71.09 5.88
N ASP A 798 3.37 70.46 4.82
CA ASP A 798 4.20 69.59 4.00
C ASP A 798 5.12 70.47 3.14
N SER A 799 6.43 70.23 3.22
CA SER A 799 7.47 70.93 2.46
C SER A 799 7.48 70.58 0.96
N THR A 800 6.36 70.13 0.40
CA THR A 800 6.26 69.58 -0.96
C THR A 800 5.17 70.22 -1.82
N GLU A 801 4.47 71.25 -1.35
CA GLU A 801 3.56 72.06 -2.17
C GLU A 801 3.86 73.56 -1.99
N VAL A 802 4.96 74.03 -2.59
CA VAL A 802 5.19 75.43 -3.01
C VAL A 802 5.63 75.41 -4.46
#